data_AF-A0A0F7WIS2-F1
#
_entry.id   AF-A0A0F7WIS2-F1
#
_cell.length_a   1.000
_cell.length_b   1.000
_cell.length_c   1.000
_cell.angle_alpha   90.00
_cell.angle_beta   90.00
_cell.angle_gamma   90.00
#
_symmetry.space_group_name_H-M   'P 1'
#
loop_
_entity.id
_entity.type
_entity.pdbx_description
1 polymer ?
#
loop_
_entity_poly.entity_id
_entity_poly.type
_entity_poly.pdbx_seq_one_letter_code
_entity_poly.pdbx_strand_id
1 'polypeptide(L)'
;MPLRPSSQGYWQCLNRMVSMVLRRAPLPLPAMQVDPILGDFNPHFVASYPNRIDNEPMYFQIKQFKKIAQNPDLPQQHRRLAQLSLEQALYLNDNYYLVNVPGDGNCFYRAYAVGWLSALYEESSRNDIVFEQEATRLLDLPFASSSPANANLCAEMAELLQLCSTYCSFIDLYDGVILSQKHTATLIAFLRKLSAYAIRQQIAASSNEETARALFISDMQDDLLPSVLEFLAANRPYSELFQNLIDHSALPYMQSRDKLFLLLEHLPALFLTDAELQKMSPEDQQLRKQYEREIREAFAKLSRRIADSGWDTERFNAIVKDHLPEAIRCQYSRFLATIENRRSGDLPWSPALSFFAFLCTCPSVRFHKLCATFYKSLEDIIIASAPPQRSIQEILQISNASLSYLNEDLDSSWQREVISSNIMTILTTHESLTLESSMPQLETLHKRIANLLKNVISTSFETPPLSNQPDLLSNLVNKLLVAIHSKLELKEHFNTVCSARSLRLTRDEGSGLSQEQDLLYTQAVQLLFFILQHPQVNNRPETKDAVKELKMLLLPFLQYAFKKVENEKKLQKLLRSILGSLVLKPPARYPSTPSNKDKETFCKFWSRHPEVMVLDPILEKNCMQFLRATFPNYQLETEAILLEKEIESTFRNGWNVFLTRLNLFGSKLGSPSSPTALSDQFSKSFLIFCFLNNYPKLLQKKTPLAARLDAFQREASHRFTQVKDKLLLSLKYGFPLATATINQYSRARDQLICNLLKNTVTASDGFCRSGFRQSLIGYLHSLSSNELGDILDDVKEQAEANDVAAMTTVPLQPFAVCLIMSDRDTVSEENIENFVAMHGFLNTISPERDARIFLIRFPNHYGCLLPRNPRTEDQNSKPDSSNP
;
A
#
# COMPACT_ATOMS: atom_id res chain seq x y z
N MET A 1 -51.35 4.78 -29.54
CA MET A 1 -50.99 3.72 -28.57
C MET A 1 -50.32 2.60 -29.32
N PRO A 2 -49.01 2.36 -29.16
CA PRO A 2 -48.40 1.12 -29.65
C PRO A 2 -48.83 -0.01 -28.71
N LEU A 3 -49.37 -1.09 -29.28
CA LEU A 3 -49.64 -2.34 -28.58
C LEU A 3 -48.32 -2.87 -28.00
N ARG A 4 -48.21 -2.95 -26.66
CA ARG A 4 -47.08 -3.63 -25.99
C ARG A 4 -47.17 -5.14 -26.32
N PRO A 5 -46.10 -5.79 -26.81
CA PRO A 5 -46.12 -7.22 -27.13
C PRO A 5 -46.26 -8.07 -25.87
N SER A 6 -47.01 -9.17 -25.96
CA SER A 6 -47.11 -10.17 -24.89
C SER A 6 -45.73 -10.75 -24.57
N SER A 7 -45.27 -10.64 -23.32
CA SER A 7 -44.04 -11.27 -22.85
C SER A 7 -44.11 -12.78 -23.09
N GLN A 8 -43.08 -13.36 -23.71
CA GLN A 8 -42.90 -14.81 -23.64
C GLN A 8 -42.63 -15.16 -22.16
N GLY A 9 -43.29 -16.20 -21.66
CA GLY A 9 -43.23 -16.52 -20.23
C GLY A 9 -41.79 -16.80 -19.77
N TYR A 10 -41.33 -16.13 -18.70
CA TYR A 10 -40.00 -16.28 -18.08
C TYR A 10 -39.50 -17.74 -18.05
N TRP A 11 -40.37 -18.65 -17.60
CA TRP A 11 -40.10 -20.08 -17.50
C TRP A 11 -39.81 -20.77 -18.84
N GLN A 12 -40.46 -20.36 -19.93
CA GLN A 12 -40.21 -20.90 -21.26
C GLN A 12 -38.84 -20.47 -21.77
N CYS A 13 -38.49 -19.20 -21.58
CA CYS A 13 -37.17 -18.67 -21.92
C CYS A 13 -36.07 -19.38 -21.12
N LEU A 14 -36.25 -19.52 -19.80
CA LEU A 14 -35.29 -20.20 -18.92
C LEU A 14 -35.04 -21.65 -19.35
N ASN A 15 -36.10 -22.43 -19.58
CA ASN A 15 -35.98 -23.81 -20.06
C ASN A 15 -35.34 -23.89 -21.46
N ARG A 16 -35.59 -22.91 -22.34
CA ARG A 16 -34.94 -22.84 -23.65
C ARG A 16 -33.44 -22.60 -23.53
N MET A 17 -33.00 -21.69 -22.67
CA MET A 17 -31.57 -21.44 -22.42
C MET A 17 -30.87 -22.70 -21.89
N VAL A 18 -31.48 -23.39 -20.91
CA VAL A 18 -30.97 -24.67 -20.40
C VAL A 18 -30.88 -25.71 -21.51
N SER A 19 -31.92 -25.84 -22.34
CA SER A 19 -31.90 -26.76 -23.49
C SER A 19 -30.80 -26.43 -24.49
N MET A 20 -30.44 -25.15 -24.69
CA MET A 20 -29.34 -24.75 -25.55
C MET A 20 -28.00 -25.21 -24.99
N VAL A 21 -27.78 -25.07 -23.69
CA VAL A 21 -26.58 -25.58 -22.99
C VAL A 21 -26.50 -27.11 -23.13
N LEU A 22 -27.58 -27.83 -22.81
CA LEU A 22 -27.62 -29.30 -22.87
C LEU A 22 -27.36 -29.85 -24.27
N ARG A 23 -27.84 -29.15 -25.32
CA ARG A 23 -27.64 -29.54 -26.72
C ARG A 23 -26.31 -29.04 -27.30
N ARG A 24 -25.49 -28.34 -26.51
CA ARG A 24 -24.25 -27.69 -26.96
C ARG A 24 -24.48 -26.79 -28.18
N ALA A 25 -25.59 -26.05 -28.16
CA ALA A 25 -25.87 -25.04 -29.17
C ALA A 25 -24.78 -23.95 -29.15
N PRO A 26 -24.55 -23.23 -30.25
CA PRO A 26 -23.67 -22.07 -30.23
C PRO A 26 -24.22 -21.02 -29.26
N LEU A 27 -23.45 -20.72 -28.21
CA LEU A 27 -23.79 -19.72 -27.19
C LEU A 27 -23.03 -18.41 -27.47
N PRO A 28 -23.52 -17.26 -26.97
CA PRO A 28 -22.74 -16.02 -27.02
C PRO A 28 -21.38 -16.20 -26.34
N LEU A 29 -20.32 -15.61 -26.89
CA LEU A 29 -18.97 -15.70 -26.32
C LEU A 29 -18.94 -15.30 -24.83
N PRO A 30 -19.62 -14.24 -24.36
CA PRO A 30 -19.65 -13.90 -22.93
C PRO A 30 -20.32 -14.96 -22.03
N ALA A 31 -21.07 -15.91 -22.60
CA ALA A 31 -21.69 -17.03 -21.88
C ALA A 31 -20.78 -18.26 -21.73
N MET A 32 -19.63 -18.28 -22.42
CA MET A 32 -18.75 -19.44 -22.49
C MET A 32 -17.55 -19.25 -21.57
N GLN A 33 -17.36 -20.15 -20.61
CA GLN A 33 -16.23 -20.08 -19.68
C GLN A 33 -14.88 -20.41 -20.35
N VAL A 34 -14.90 -21.28 -21.35
CA VAL A 34 -13.74 -21.67 -22.16
C VAL A 34 -13.93 -21.11 -23.57
N ASP A 35 -12.91 -20.45 -24.09
CA ASP A 35 -12.92 -19.93 -25.45
C ASP A 35 -12.86 -21.11 -26.44
N PRO A 36 -13.83 -21.24 -27.36
CA PRO A 36 -13.89 -22.39 -28.26
C PRO A 36 -12.76 -22.43 -29.30
N ILE A 37 -12.05 -21.31 -29.52
CA ILE A 37 -10.93 -21.18 -30.46
C ILE A 37 -9.60 -21.43 -29.74
N LEU A 38 -9.43 -20.85 -28.55
CA LEU A 38 -8.16 -20.91 -27.81
C LEU A 38 -8.04 -22.16 -26.91
N GLY A 39 -9.18 -22.74 -26.50
CA GLY A 39 -9.20 -23.88 -25.57
C GLY A 39 -8.77 -23.54 -24.15
N ASP A 40 -8.68 -22.25 -23.81
CA ASP A 40 -8.29 -21.72 -22.50
C ASP A 40 -9.44 -20.86 -21.91
N PHE A 41 -9.27 -20.37 -20.67
CA PHE A 41 -10.22 -19.49 -20.00
C PHE A 41 -10.55 -18.27 -20.87
N ASN A 42 -11.85 -18.05 -21.08
CA ASN A 42 -12.33 -16.95 -21.89
C ASN A 42 -12.23 -15.62 -21.12
N PRO A 43 -11.39 -14.65 -21.56
CA PRO A 43 -11.29 -13.34 -20.90
C PRO A 43 -12.55 -12.49 -21.05
N HIS A 44 -13.47 -12.87 -21.94
CA HIS A 44 -14.75 -12.21 -22.15
C HIS A 44 -15.91 -12.83 -21.37
N PHE A 45 -15.68 -13.90 -20.60
CA PHE A 45 -16.71 -14.58 -19.83
C PHE A 45 -17.35 -13.61 -18.80
N VAL A 46 -18.68 -13.51 -18.84
CA VAL A 46 -19.45 -12.65 -17.93
C VAL A 46 -20.29 -13.48 -16.97
N ALA A 47 -21.15 -14.35 -17.49
CA ALA A 47 -21.97 -15.29 -16.72
C ALA A 47 -22.37 -16.45 -17.64
N SER A 48 -22.49 -17.68 -17.15
CA SER A 48 -22.94 -18.80 -17.99
C SER A 48 -24.42 -18.65 -18.33
N TYR A 49 -24.89 -19.36 -19.35
CA TYR A 49 -26.32 -19.67 -19.40
C TYR A 49 -26.68 -20.60 -18.22
N PRO A 50 -27.95 -20.59 -17.74
CA PRO A 50 -28.40 -21.48 -16.68
C PRO A 50 -28.20 -22.95 -17.08
N ASN A 51 -27.62 -23.75 -16.19
CA ASN A 51 -27.34 -25.17 -16.41
C ASN A 51 -27.91 -26.02 -15.27
N ARG A 52 -28.06 -27.33 -15.51
CA ARG A 52 -28.44 -28.28 -14.46
C ARG A 52 -27.27 -28.52 -13.52
N ILE A 53 -27.57 -28.65 -12.22
CA ILE A 53 -26.59 -28.89 -11.16
C ILE A 53 -25.80 -30.19 -11.42
N ASP A 54 -26.47 -31.23 -11.90
CA ASP A 54 -25.85 -32.52 -12.23
C ASP A 54 -24.87 -32.49 -13.42
N ASN A 55 -24.88 -31.42 -14.21
CA ASN A 55 -23.95 -31.18 -15.33
C ASN A 55 -22.78 -30.28 -14.97
N GLU A 56 -22.60 -29.96 -13.69
CA GLU A 56 -21.52 -29.11 -13.18
C GLU A 56 -20.59 -29.92 -12.26
N PRO A 57 -19.87 -30.94 -12.78
CA PRO A 57 -19.11 -31.89 -11.98
C PRO A 57 -17.91 -31.27 -11.25
N MET A 58 -17.46 -30.08 -11.68
CA MET A 58 -16.43 -29.29 -11.00
C MET A 58 -16.93 -28.82 -9.62
N TYR A 59 -18.22 -28.52 -9.52
CA TYR A 59 -18.85 -27.94 -8.35
C TYR A 59 -19.65 -28.99 -7.55
N PHE A 60 -20.26 -29.97 -8.24
CA PHE A 60 -21.14 -30.98 -7.66
C PHE A 60 -20.72 -32.40 -8.08
N GLN A 61 -20.02 -33.10 -7.20
CA GLN A 61 -19.53 -34.46 -7.47
C GLN A 61 -20.57 -35.55 -7.15
N ILE A 62 -21.79 -35.43 -7.67
CA ILE A 62 -22.94 -36.30 -7.34
C ILE A 62 -22.60 -37.80 -7.44
N LYS A 63 -21.91 -38.21 -8.51
CA LYS A 63 -21.51 -39.62 -8.72
C LYS A 63 -20.51 -40.11 -7.67
N GLN A 64 -19.57 -39.24 -7.27
CA GLN A 64 -18.57 -39.54 -6.26
C GLN A 64 -19.19 -39.59 -4.86
N PHE A 65 -20.09 -38.66 -4.54
CA PHE A 65 -20.83 -38.66 -3.28
C PHE A 65 -21.65 -39.95 -3.13
N LYS A 66 -22.37 -40.38 -4.18
CA LYS A 66 -23.06 -41.68 -4.22
C LYS A 66 -22.10 -42.85 -3.94
N LYS A 67 -20.95 -42.88 -4.61
CA LYS A 67 -19.94 -43.94 -4.44
C LYS A 67 -19.37 -43.98 -3.02
N ILE A 68 -19.06 -42.82 -2.43
CA ILE A 68 -18.50 -42.72 -1.07
C ILE A 68 -19.54 -43.11 -0.03
N ALA A 69 -20.77 -42.58 -0.14
CA ALA A 69 -21.86 -42.87 0.81
C ALA A 69 -22.17 -44.38 0.90
N GLN A 70 -22.08 -45.09 -0.24
CA GLN A 70 -22.37 -46.52 -0.34
C GLN A 70 -21.17 -47.43 -0.03
N ASN A 71 -19.97 -46.89 0.23
CA ASN A 71 -18.77 -47.71 0.43
C ASN A 71 -18.59 -48.12 1.90
N PRO A 72 -18.83 -49.40 2.28
CA PRO A 72 -18.77 -49.84 3.67
C PRO A 72 -17.36 -49.76 4.28
N ASP A 73 -16.31 -49.75 3.46
CA ASP A 73 -14.91 -49.73 3.89
C ASP A 73 -14.45 -48.33 4.37
N LEU A 74 -15.28 -47.30 4.18
CA LEU A 74 -14.97 -45.93 4.60
C LEU A 74 -15.54 -45.65 6.01
N PRO A 75 -14.85 -44.79 6.80
CA PRO A 75 -15.34 -44.33 8.10
C PRO A 75 -16.78 -43.81 8.02
N GLN A 76 -17.59 -44.12 9.03
CA GLN A 76 -19.01 -43.74 9.07
C GLN A 76 -19.22 -42.23 8.89
N GLN A 77 -18.33 -41.41 9.45
CA GLN A 77 -18.36 -39.96 9.30
C GLN A 77 -18.17 -39.51 7.84
N HIS A 78 -17.25 -40.13 7.10
CA HIS A 78 -17.04 -39.84 5.67
C HIS A 78 -18.23 -40.26 4.82
N ARG A 79 -18.83 -41.41 5.12
CA ARG A 79 -20.06 -41.86 4.45
C ARG A 79 -21.24 -40.94 4.72
N ARG A 80 -21.46 -40.58 6.00
CA ARG A 80 -22.53 -39.67 6.43
C ARG A 80 -22.41 -38.34 5.71
N LEU A 81 -21.21 -37.76 5.67
CA LEU A 81 -20.99 -36.48 5.02
C LEU A 81 -21.19 -36.53 3.51
N ALA A 82 -20.74 -37.59 2.84
CA ALA A 82 -21.04 -37.79 1.42
C ALA A 82 -22.54 -37.97 1.15
N GLN A 83 -23.27 -38.63 2.05
CA GLN A 83 -24.72 -38.75 1.96
C GLN A 83 -25.40 -37.38 2.10
N LEU A 84 -24.99 -36.55 3.05
CA LEU A 84 -25.53 -35.20 3.23
C LEU A 84 -25.21 -34.27 2.05
N SER A 85 -23.97 -34.31 1.53
CA SER A 85 -23.61 -33.58 0.31
C SER A 85 -24.40 -34.05 -0.92
N LEU A 86 -24.72 -35.34 -0.98
CA LEU A 86 -25.58 -35.89 -2.02
C LEU A 86 -27.03 -35.41 -1.89
N GLU A 87 -27.60 -35.44 -0.70
CA GLU A 87 -28.96 -34.96 -0.42
C GLU A 87 -29.12 -33.48 -0.80
N GLN A 88 -28.17 -32.64 -0.41
CA GLN A 88 -28.14 -31.23 -0.85
C GLN A 88 -28.05 -31.10 -2.37
N ALA A 89 -27.12 -31.80 -3.02
CA ALA A 89 -26.93 -31.68 -4.47
C ALA A 89 -28.16 -32.15 -5.27
N LEU A 90 -28.86 -33.19 -4.79
CA LEU A 90 -30.11 -33.64 -5.39
C LEU A 90 -31.22 -32.61 -5.19
N TYR A 91 -31.39 -32.07 -3.98
CA TYR A 91 -32.36 -31.01 -3.72
C TYR A 91 -32.14 -29.79 -4.64
N LEU A 92 -30.89 -29.31 -4.73
CA LEU A 92 -30.55 -28.18 -5.59
C LEU A 92 -30.81 -28.50 -7.06
N ASN A 93 -30.50 -29.72 -7.52
CA ASN A 93 -30.75 -30.14 -8.90
C ASN A 93 -32.24 -30.18 -9.26
N ASP A 94 -33.08 -30.59 -8.31
CA ASP A 94 -34.51 -30.71 -8.53
C ASP A 94 -35.20 -29.34 -8.52
N ASN A 95 -34.69 -28.39 -7.73
CA ASN A 95 -35.36 -27.10 -7.50
C ASN A 95 -34.70 -25.91 -8.21
N TYR A 96 -33.44 -26.01 -8.65
CA TYR A 96 -32.68 -24.86 -9.17
C TYR A 96 -31.84 -25.19 -10.42
N TYR A 97 -31.63 -24.17 -11.27
CA TYR A 97 -30.57 -24.12 -12.26
C TYR A 97 -29.41 -23.28 -11.72
N LEU A 98 -28.18 -23.64 -12.08
CA LEU A 98 -26.97 -22.88 -11.73
C LEU A 98 -26.58 -21.92 -12.84
N VAL A 99 -26.30 -20.68 -12.48
CA VAL A 99 -25.54 -19.73 -13.29
C VAL A 99 -24.18 -19.52 -12.65
N ASN A 100 -23.13 -19.87 -13.39
CA ASN A 100 -21.75 -19.63 -12.98
C ASN A 100 -21.28 -18.25 -13.46
N VAL A 101 -20.35 -17.64 -12.72
CA VAL A 101 -19.73 -16.35 -13.03
C VAL A 101 -18.21 -16.43 -12.86
N PRO A 102 -17.41 -15.49 -13.38
CA PRO A 102 -15.98 -15.44 -13.12
C PRO A 102 -15.63 -15.25 -11.64
N GLY A 103 -14.61 -15.96 -11.18
CA GLY A 103 -13.99 -15.77 -9.86
C GLY A 103 -12.96 -14.64 -9.85
N ASP A 104 -13.35 -13.43 -10.28
CA ASP A 104 -12.47 -12.25 -10.43
C ASP A 104 -12.56 -11.26 -9.25
N GLY A 105 -13.02 -11.72 -8.09
CA GLY A 105 -13.29 -10.88 -6.92
C GLY A 105 -14.68 -10.22 -6.90
N ASN A 106 -15.43 -10.26 -8.02
CA ASN A 106 -16.78 -9.67 -8.13
C ASN A 106 -17.91 -10.70 -8.26
N CYS A 107 -17.63 -11.98 -7.99
CA CYS A 107 -18.57 -13.08 -8.20
C CYS A 107 -19.87 -12.94 -7.38
N PHE A 108 -19.80 -12.46 -6.13
CA PHE A 108 -20.99 -12.19 -5.31
C PHE A 108 -21.91 -11.15 -5.97
N TYR A 109 -21.39 -9.95 -6.27
CA TYR A 109 -22.17 -8.87 -6.88
C TYR A 109 -22.76 -9.27 -8.23
N ARG A 110 -22.00 -10.03 -9.03
CA ARG A 110 -22.47 -10.51 -10.33
C ARG A 110 -23.57 -11.55 -10.20
N ALA A 111 -23.41 -12.53 -9.30
CA ALA A 111 -24.44 -13.51 -9.02
C ALA A 111 -25.72 -12.85 -8.47
N TYR A 112 -25.57 -11.87 -7.58
CA TYR A 112 -26.69 -11.07 -7.07
C TYR A 112 -27.41 -10.33 -8.20
N ALA A 113 -26.67 -9.66 -9.10
CA ALA A 113 -27.26 -8.94 -10.23
C ALA A 113 -28.05 -9.86 -11.18
N VAL A 114 -27.52 -11.06 -11.47
CA VAL A 114 -28.24 -12.08 -12.26
C VAL A 114 -29.56 -12.43 -11.58
N GLY A 115 -29.52 -12.75 -10.28
CA GLY A 115 -30.72 -13.14 -9.54
C GLY A 115 -31.74 -11.99 -9.41
N TRP A 116 -31.27 -10.77 -9.16
CA TRP A 116 -32.13 -9.58 -9.02
C TRP A 116 -32.89 -9.26 -10.30
N LEU A 117 -32.19 -9.19 -11.44
CA LEU A 117 -32.84 -8.94 -12.74
C LEU A 117 -33.76 -10.09 -13.15
N SER A 118 -33.40 -11.33 -12.81
CA SER A 118 -34.25 -12.51 -13.05
C SER A 118 -35.54 -12.44 -12.24
N ALA A 119 -35.46 -12.07 -10.96
CA ALA A 119 -36.62 -11.94 -10.08
C ALA A 119 -37.57 -10.84 -10.54
N LEU A 120 -37.03 -9.66 -10.92
CA LEU A 120 -37.84 -8.57 -11.48
C LEU A 120 -38.52 -8.97 -12.79
N TYR A 121 -37.81 -9.70 -13.66
CA TYR A 121 -38.42 -10.18 -14.92
C TYR A 121 -39.49 -11.25 -14.68
N GLU A 122 -39.29 -12.16 -13.73
CA GLU A 122 -40.34 -13.10 -13.34
C GLU A 122 -41.57 -12.36 -12.80
N GLU A 123 -41.38 -11.39 -11.92
CA GLU A 123 -42.46 -10.57 -11.35
C GLU A 123 -43.19 -9.74 -12.41
N SER A 124 -42.50 -9.34 -13.49
CA SER A 124 -43.12 -8.61 -14.59
C SER A 124 -44.27 -9.37 -15.27
N SER A 125 -44.31 -10.70 -15.14
CA SER A 125 -45.45 -11.50 -15.60
C SER A 125 -46.75 -11.26 -14.82
N ARG A 126 -46.64 -10.64 -13.63
CA ARG A 126 -47.76 -10.28 -12.75
C ARG A 126 -47.92 -8.77 -12.60
N ASN A 127 -46.84 -8.00 -12.78
CA ASN A 127 -46.77 -6.56 -12.61
C ASN A 127 -45.91 -5.91 -13.71
N ASP A 128 -46.55 -5.44 -14.79
CA ASP A 128 -45.89 -4.88 -15.97
C ASP A 128 -45.05 -3.60 -15.71
N ILE A 129 -45.17 -2.98 -14.53
CA ILE A 129 -44.43 -1.77 -14.14
C ILE A 129 -43.36 -2.02 -13.06
N VAL A 130 -43.05 -3.29 -12.75
CA VAL A 130 -42.11 -3.66 -11.67
C VAL A 130 -40.71 -3.04 -11.85
N PHE A 131 -40.20 -2.97 -13.08
CA PHE A 131 -38.92 -2.32 -13.38
C PHE A 131 -38.96 -0.80 -13.17
N GLU A 132 -40.08 -0.13 -13.51
CA GLU A 132 -40.27 1.30 -13.30
C GLU A 132 -40.40 1.64 -11.80
N GLN A 133 -41.10 0.78 -11.05
CA GLN A 133 -41.22 0.89 -9.60
C GLN A 133 -39.86 0.71 -8.91
N GLU A 134 -39.09 -0.30 -9.31
CA GLU A 134 -37.75 -0.53 -8.77
C GLU A 134 -36.81 0.63 -9.10
N ALA A 135 -36.85 1.15 -10.34
CA ALA A 135 -36.07 2.32 -10.76
C ALA A 135 -36.37 3.56 -9.90
N THR A 136 -37.64 3.84 -9.64
CA THR A 136 -38.07 4.95 -8.76
C THR A 136 -37.56 4.73 -7.34
N ARG A 137 -37.72 3.50 -6.83
CA ARG A 137 -37.28 3.11 -5.48
C ARG A 137 -35.78 3.29 -5.28
N LEU A 138 -34.95 3.02 -6.28
CA LEU A 138 -33.49 3.24 -6.21
C LEU A 138 -33.13 4.72 -6.02
N LEU A 139 -33.86 5.64 -6.66
CA LEU A 139 -33.64 7.08 -6.53
C LEU A 139 -34.03 7.61 -5.14
N ASP A 140 -34.98 6.95 -4.48
CA ASP A 140 -35.46 7.30 -3.14
C ASP A 140 -34.64 6.66 -2.01
N LEU A 141 -33.66 5.80 -2.33
CA LEU A 141 -32.80 5.19 -1.32
C LEU A 141 -31.98 6.25 -0.57
N PRO A 142 -31.80 6.13 0.77
CA PRO A 142 -30.85 6.98 1.51
C PRO A 142 -29.45 7.00 0.89
N PHE A 143 -29.04 5.88 0.28
CA PHE A 143 -27.81 5.77 -0.51
C PHE A 143 -27.71 6.82 -1.64
N ALA A 144 -28.79 7.11 -2.38
CA ALA A 144 -28.78 8.09 -3.46
C ALA A 144 -28.46 9.51 -2.92
N SER A 145 -28.97 9.83 -1.74
CA SER A 145 -28.72 11.13 -1.08
C SER A 145 -27.35 11.25 -0.41
N SER A 146 -26.58 10.16 -0.29
CA SER A 146 -25.33 10.13 0.47
C SER A 146 -24.17 10.87 -0.20
N SER A 147 -24.14 10.94 -1.54
CA SER A 147 -23.14 11.73 -2.29
C SER A 147 -23.60 12.01 -3.73
N PRO A 148 -23.06 13.04 -4.40
CA PRO A 148 -23.35 13.29 -5.82
C PRO A 148 -22.98 12.13 -6.74
N ALA A 149 -21.91 11.40 -6.40
CA ALA A 149 -21.48 10.23 -7.17
C ALA A 149 -22.48 9.07 -7.04
N ASN A 150 -23.03 8.86 -5.85
CA ASN A 150 -24.04 7.82 -5.61
C ASN A 150 -25.39 8.20 -6.21
N ALA A 151 -25.76 9.49 -6.19
CA ALA A 151 -26.93 10.00 -6.90
C ALA A 151 -26.86 9.71 -8.41
N ASN A 152 -25.72 10.03 -9.03
CA ASN A 152 -25.49 9.74 -10.46
C ASN A 152 -25.55 8.24 -10.74
N LEU A 153 -24.94 7.41 -9.89
CA LEU A 153 -24.97 5.96 -10.06
C LEU A 153 -26.38 5.38 -9.90
N CYS A 154 -27.21 5.91 -9.00
CA CYS A 154 -28.61 5.54 -8.88
C CYS A 154 -29.42 5.96 -10.11
N ALA A 155 -29.14 7.13 -10.69
CA ALA A 155 -29.76 7.57 -11.93
C ALA A 155 -29.38 6.67 -13.12
N GLU A 156 -28.09 6.34 -13.29
CA GLU A 156 -27.62 5.39 -14.31
C GLU A 156 -28.27 4.01 -14.14
N MET A 157 -28.44 3.54 -12.90
CA MET A 157 -29.12 2.28 -12.61
C MET A 157 -30.62 2.34 -12.88
N ALA A 158 -31.28 3.45 -12.57
CA ALA A 158 -32.69 3.66 -12.88
C ALA A 158 -32.92 3.64 -14.41
N GLU A 159 -32.06 4.29 -15.19
CA GLU A 159 -32.07 4.23 -16.66
C GLU A 159 -31.85 2.80 -17.18
N LEU A 160 -30.92 2.05 -16.56
CA LEU A 160 -30.68 0.66 -16.93
C LEU A 160 -31.89 -0.24 -16.65
N LEU A 161 -32.57 -0.06 -15.52
CA LEU A 161 -33.81 -0.79 -15.20
C LEU A 161 -34.95 -0.41 -16.16
N GLN A 162 -35.05 0.86 -16.54
CA GLN A 162 -35.99 1.28 -17.60
C GLN A 162 -35.66 0.62 -18.94
N LEU A 163 -34.39 0.53 -19.32
CA LEU A 163 -33.98 -0.22 -20.51
C LEU A 163 -34.38 -1.70 -20.41
N CYS A 164 -34.20 -2.32 -19.24
CA CYS A 164 -34.61 -3.72 -19.00
C CYS A 164 -36.10 -3.95 -19.29
N SER A 165 -36.96 -2.97 -18.96
CA SER A 165 -38.40 -3.03 -19.21
C SER A 165 -38.78 -3.08 -20.70
N THR A 166 -37.86 -2.74 -21.61
CA THR A 166 -38.12 -2.73 -23.06
C THR A 166 -37.92 -4.09 -23.74
N TYR A 167 -37.29 -5.05 -23.06
CA TYR A 167 -37.02 -6.37 -23.64
C TYR A 167 -38.24 -7.29 -23.61
N CYS A 168 -38.60 -7.84 -24.78
CA CYS A 168 -39.81 -8.66 -24.96
C CYS A 168 -39.64 -10.12 -24.47
N SER A 169 -38.41 -10.60 -24.29
CA SER A 169 -38.12 -11.93 -23.76
C SER A 169 -36.98 -11.90 -22.74
N PHE A 170 -36.98 -12.87 -21.82
CA PHE A 170 -35.90 -12.98 -20.83
C PHE A 170 -34.55 -13.27 -21.48
N ILE A 171 -34.51 -14.00 -22.60
CA ILE A 171 -33.26 -14.26 -23.36
C ILE A 171 -32.67 -12.95 -23.87
N ASP A 172 -33.49 -12.04 -24.40
CA ASP A 172 -33.00 -10.76 -24.92
C ASP A 172 -32.46 -9.86 -23.80
N LEU A 173 -33.13 -9.85 -22.63
CA LEU A 173 -32.60 -9.18 -21.44
C LEU A 173 -31.29 -9.83 -20.98
N TYR A 174 -31.22 -11.15 -20.98
CA TYR A 174 -30.04 -11.89 -20.56
C TYR A 174 -28.84 -11.57 -21.46
N ASP A 175 -29.02 -11.65 -22.77
CA ASP A 175 -27.96 -11.38 -23.74
C ASP A 175 -27.62 -9.89 -23.82
N GLY A 176 -28.62 -9.01 -23.72
CA GLY A 176 -28.46 -7.55 -23.85
C GLY A 176 -27.90 -6.86 -22.61
N VAL A 177 -28.20 -7.37 -21.41
CA VAL A 177 -27.84 -6.74 -20.13
C VAL A 177 -26.93 -7.64 -19.30
N ILE A 178 -27.36 -8.86 -18.96
CA ILE A 178 -26.62 -9.77 -18.04
C ILE A 178 -25.29 -10.21 -18.66
N LEU A 179 -25.23 -10.47 -19.96
CA LEU A 179 -24.00 -10.83 -20.68
C LEU A 179 -23.21 -9.63 -21.21
N SER A 180 -23.75 -8.42 -21.07
CA SER A 180 -23.06 -7.20 -21.49
C SER A 180 -22.00 -6.80 -20.47
N GLN A 181 -20.73 -6.77 -20.90
CA GLN A 181 -19.62 -6.33 -20.06
C GLN A 181 -19.84 -4.90 -19.52
N LYS A 182 -20.41 -4.01 -20.34
CA LYS A 182 -20.69 -2.63 -19.96
C LYS A 182 -21.73 -2.55 -18.84
N HIS A 183 -22.90 -3.18 -19.05
CA HIS A 183 -24.01 -3.08 -18.09
C HIS A 183 -23.71 -3.87 -16.80
N THR A 184 -23.04 -5.02 -16.91
CA THR A 184 -22.60 -5.79 -15.75
C THR A 184 -21.60 -5.01 -14.90
N ALA A 185 -20.68 -4.26 -15.51
CA ALA A 185 -19.78 -3.39 -14.76
C ALA A 185 -20.53 -2.31 -13.97
N THR A 186 -21.58 -1.71 -14.55
CA THR A 186 -22.44 -0.74 -13.84
C THR A 186 -23.19 -1.39 -12.68
N LEU A 187 -23.79 -2.57 -12.89
CA LEU A 187 -24.49 -3.34 -11.86
C LEU A 187 -23.56 -3.68 -10.67
N ILE A 188 -22.36 -4.18 -10.96
CA ILE A 188 -21.36 -4.51 -9.94
C ILE A 188 -20.94 -3.25 -9.17
N ALA A 189 -20.66 -2.15 -9.88
CA ALA A 189 -20.26 -0.89 -9.24
C ALA A 189 -21.35 -0.36 -8.29
N PHE A 190 -22.62 -0.44 -8.70
CA PHE A 190 -23.76 -0.08 -7.87
C PHE A 190 -23.87 -0.95 -6.61
N LEU A 191 -23.91 -2.28 -6.77
CA LEU A 191 -24.07 -3.20 -5.64
C LEU A 191 -22.91 -3.12 -4.66
N ARG A 192 -21.67 -2.97 -5.17
CA ARG A 192 -20.49 -2.78 -4.32
C ARG A 192 -20.60 -1.53 -3.47
N LYS A 193 -20.87 -0.37 -4.08
CA LYS A 193 -21.02 0.89 -3.34
C LYS A 193 -22.21 0.87 -2.36
N LEU A 194 -23.30 0.20 -2.73
CA LEU A 194 -24.47 0.07 -1.87
C LEU A 194 -24.19 -0.81 -0.65
N SER A 195 -23.52 -1.94 -0.83
CA SER A 195 -23.11 -2.83 0.28
C SER A 195 -22.20 -2.10 1.26
N ALA A 196 -21.24 -1.34 0.73
CA ALA A 196 -20.27 -0.63 1.52
C ALA A 196 -20.91 0.53 2.31
N TYR A 197 -21.85 1.26 1.68
CA TYR A 197 -22.70 2.22 2.39
C TYR A 197 -23.47 1.58 3.56
N ALA A 198 -24.01 0.37 3.37
CA ALA A 198 -24.75 -0.34 4.41
C ALA A 198 -23.84 -0.74 5.58
N ILE A 199 -22.62 -1.23 5.31
CA ILE A 199 -21.60 -1.50 6.35
C ILE A 199 -21.33 -0.23 7.17
N ARG A 200 -21.12 0.91 6.50
CA ARG A 200 -20.86 2.18 7.19
C ARG A 200 -22.02 2.60 8.08
N GLN A 201 -23.26 2.43 7.63
CA GLN A 201 -24.44 2.73 8.45
C GLN A 201 -24.50 1.83 9.69
N GLN A 202 -24.18 0.54 9.57
CA GLN A 202 -24.11 -0.38 10.72
C GLN A 202 -23.00 0.03 11.70
N ILE A 203 -21.81 0.40 11.22
CA ILE A 203 -20.71 0.87 12.08
C ILE A 203 -21.09 2.18 12.77
N ALA A 204 -21.62 3.15 12.02
CA ALA A 204 -22.06 4.44 12.57
C ALA A 204 -23.19 4.29 13.61
N ALA A 205 -24.07 3.30 13.44
CA ALA A 205 -25.14 3.00 14.39
C ALA A 205 -24.66 2.27 15.65
N SER A 206 -23.54 1.53 15.58
CA SER A 206 -23.08 0.63 16.66
C SER A 206 -21.85 1.15 17.42
N SER A 207 -21.12 2.13 16.88
CA SER A 207 -19.82 2.55 17.39
C SER A 207 -19.71 4.08 17.50
N ASN A 208 -18.94 4.57 18.47
CA ASN A 208 -18.54 5.99 18.49
C ASN A 208 -17.48 6.28 17.40
N GLU A 209 -17.26 7.55 17.08
CA GLU A 209 -16.34 7.98 16.01
C GLU A 209 -14.91 7.45 16.18
N GLU A 210 -14.39 7.38 17.40
CA GLU A 210 -13.05 6.83 17.67
C GLU A 210 -12.96 5.34 17.38
N THR A 211 -13.98 4.57 17.80
CA THR A 211 -14.05 3.13 17.54
C THR A 211 -14.26 2.85 16.06
N ALA A 212 -15.13 3.61 15.39
CA ALA A 212 -15.33 3.49 13.94
C ALA A 212 -14.04 3.76 13.16
N ARG A 213 -13.29 4.82 13.50
CA ARG A 213 -11.98 5.10 12.90
C ARG A 213 -10.99 3.97 13.14
N ALA A 214 -10.92 3.46 14.37
CA ALA A 214 -10.01 2.36 14.70
C ALA A 214 -10.33 1.08 13.90
N LEU A 215 -11.61 0.75 13.72
CA LEU A 215 -12.05 -0.38 12.90
C LEU A 215 -11.60 -0.21 11.44
N PHE A 216 -11.94 0.90 10.80
CA PHE A 216 -11.55 1.15 9.41
C PHE A 216 -10.04 1.15 9.21
N ILE A 217 -9.28 1.74 10.14
CA ILE A 217 -7.82 1.76 10.06
C ILE A 217 -7.25 0.35 10.26
N SER A 218 -7.83 -0.45 11.16
CA SER A 218 -7.44 -1.85 11.35
C SER A 218 -7.63 -2.65 10.06
N ASP A 219 -8.78 -2.51 9.39
CA ASP A 219 -9.06 -3.19 8.12
C ASP A 219 -8.10 -2.76 7.00
N MET A 220 -7.63 -1.50 7.03
CA MET A 220 -6.64 -1.01 6.06
C MET A 220 -5.21 -1.47 6.36
N GLN A 221 -4.86 -1.73 7.64
CA GLN A 221 -3.48 -1.87 8.10
C GLN A 221 -2.76 -3.12 7.61
N ASP A 222 -3.49 -4.14 7.19
CA ASP A 222 -2.95 -5.40 6.68
C ASP A 222 -2.47 -5.23 5.22
N ASP A 223 -3.17 -5.79 4.24
CA ASP A 223 -2.72 -5.82 2.84
C ASP A 223 -3.12 -4.58 2.03
N LEU A 224 -3.99 -3.73 2.56
CA LEU A 224 -4.58 -2.62 1.82
C LEU A 224 -3.78 -1.31 1.89
N LEU A 225 -2.83 -1.15 2.82
CA LEU A 225 -2.06 0.10 2.96
C LEU A 225 -1.36 0.58 1.67
N PRO A 226 -0.74 -0.30 0.83
CA PRO A 226 -0.18 0.13 -0.44
C PRO A 226 -1.23 0.76 -1.35
N SER A 227 -2.39 0.12 -1.47
CA SER A 227 -3.50 0.60 -2.29
C SER A 227 -4.14 1.87 -1.72
N VAL A 228 -4.21 2.00 -0.39
CA VAL A 228 -4.60 3.24 0.30
C VAL A 228 -3.64 4.37 -0.04
N LEU A 229 -2.33 4.15 0.02
CA LEU A 229 -1.33 5.16 -0.35
C LEU A 229 -1.50 5.59 -1.81
N GLU A 230 -1.72 4.64 -2.73
CA GLU A 230 -1.96 4.93 -4.13
C GLU A 230 -3.26 5.72 -4.37
N PHE A 231 -4.33 5.35 -3.68
CA PHE A 231 -5.61 6.06 -3.74
C PHE A 231 -5.45 7.50 -3.26
N LEU A 232 -4.75 7.71 -2.13
CA LEU A 232 -4.46 9.02 -1.58
C LEU A 232 -3.58 9.85 -2.53
N ALA A 233 -2.58 9.24 -3.15
CA ALA A 233 -1.73 9.87 -4.16
C ALA A 233 -2.52 10.31 -5.40
N ALA A 234 -3.51 9.53 -5.83
CA ALA A 234 -4.32 9.85 -7.01
C ALA A 234 -5.41 10.90 -6.72
N ASN A 235 -6.07 10.80 -5.56
CA ASN A 235 -7.28 11.58 -5.27
C ASN A 235 -7.06 12.77 -4.32
N ARG A 236 -6.03 12.70 -3.46
CA ARG A 236 -5.67 13.73 -2.48
C ARG A 236 -4.18 14.12 -2.48
N PRO A 237 -3.49 14.25 -3.64
CA PRO A 237 -2.06 14.59 -3.69
C PRO A 237 -1.71 15.96 -3.09
N TYR A 238 -2.72 16.79 -2.82
CA TYR A 238 -2.61 18.18 -2.37
C TYR A 238 -3.01 18.39 -0.91
N SER A 239 -3.38 17.33 -0.20
CA SER A 239 -3.54 17.49 1.24
C SER A 239 -2.16 17.82 1.81
N GLU A 240 -2.07 18.92 2.55
CA GLU A 240 -0.86 19.33 3.27
C GLU A 240 -0.31 18.15 4.08
N LEU A 241 -1.22 17.39 4.67
CA LEU A 241 -0.97 16.16 5.39
C LEU A 241 -0.30 15.06 4.54
N PHE A 242 -0.66 14.87 3.27
CA PHE A 242 0.01 13.90 2.39
C PHE A 242 1.41 14.36 1.98
N GLN A 243 1.63 15.67 1.78
CA GLN A 243 2.97 16.21 1.55
C GLN A 243 3.84 16.07 2.81
N ASN A 244 3.27 16.23 4.00
CA ASN A 244 3.95 16.01 5.26
C ASN A 244 4.43 14.55 5.42
N LEU A 245 3.78 13.56 4.79
CA LEU A 245 4.31 12.18 4.77
C LEU A 245 5.68 12.08 4.10
N ILE A 246 6.00 12.98 3.16
CA ILE A 246 7.24 12.98 2.36
C ILE A 246 8.24 13.99 2.92
N ASP A 247 7.77 15.17 3.33
CA ASP A 247 8.61 16.32 3.65
C ASP A 247 8.94 16.42 5.14
N HIS A 248 7.93 16.21 5.99
CA HIS A 248 8.02 16.41 7.43
C HIS A 248 6.91 15.64 8.15
N SER A 249 7.20 14.40 8.53
CA SER A 249 6.20 13.51 9.11
C SER A 249 5.72 14.05 10.46
N ALA A 250 4.42 14.27 10.64
CA ALA A 250 3.90 14.74 11.93
C ALA A 250 4.24 13.73 13.05
N LEU A 251 4.57 14.23 14.24
CA LEU A 251 4.76 13.39 15.42
C LEU A 251 3.44 12.65 15.73
N PRO A 252 3.41 11.31 15.68
CA PRO A 252 2.20 10.56 16.01
C PRO A 252 1.84 10.74 17.48
N TYR A 253 0.60 10.38 17.84
CA TYR A 253 0.22 10.33 19.25
C TYR A 253 1.07 9.27 19.97
N MET A 254 1.96 9.74 20.84
CA MET A 254 2.89 8.91 21.61
C MET A 254 2.60 9.03 23.11
N GLN A 255 2.69 7.93 23.83
CA GLN A 255 2.66 7.95 25.29
C GLN A 255 3.94 8.60 25.83
N SER A 256 3.90 9.14 27.04
CA SER A 256 5.04 9.84 27.63
C SER A 256 6.29 8.96 27.76
N ARG A 257 6.13 7.65 27.97
CA ARG A 257 7.27 6.70 27.93
C ARG A 257 7.94 6.66 26.56
N ASP A 258 7.17 6.62 25.47
CA ASP A 258 7.70 6.52 24.12
C ASP A 258 8.41 7.82 23.73
N LYS A 259 7.85 8.96 24.15
CA LYS A 259 8.51 10.28 24.04
C LYS A 259 9.83 10.32 24.82
N LEU A 260 9.89 9.74 26.02
CA LEU A 260 11.14 9.66 26.79
C LEU A 260 12.19 8.77 26.10
N PHE A 261 11.78 7.62 25.56
CA PHE A 261 12.67 6.76 24.78
C PHE A 261 13.22 7.46 23.54
N LEU A 262 12.36 8.18 22.81
CA LEU A 262 12.75 8.97 21.66
C LEU A 262 13.80 10.05 22.03
N LEU A 263 13.60 10.76 23.14
CA LEU A 263 14.59 11.73 23.63
C LEU A 263 15.92 11.07 24.05
N LEU A 264 15.88 9.91 24.71
CA LEU A 264 17.08 9.17 25.11
C LEU A 264 17.85 8.63 23.89
N GLU A 265 17.14 8.17 22.87
CA GLU A 265 17.70 7.69 21.61
C GLU A 265 18.46 8.78 20.84
N HIS A 266 18.01 10.02 20.96
CA HIS A 266 18.60 11.20 20.32
C HIS A 266 19.30 12.15 21.31
N LEU A 267 19.67 11.65 22.50
CA LEU A 267 20.23 12.42 23.61
C LEU A 267 21.32 13.44 23.19
N PRO A 268 22.33 13.11 22.36
CA PRO A 268 23.36 14.07 22.00
C PRO A 268 22.81 15.35 21.34
N ALA A 269 21.69 15.26 20.64
CA ALA A 269 21.13 16.36 19.87
C ALA A 269 20.15 17.25 20.62
N LEU A 270 19.87 16.92 21.89
CA LEU A 270 19.12 17.82 22.78
C LEU A 270 19.97 19.03 23.20
N PHE A 271 21.27 19.01 22.89
CA PHE A 271 22.22 20.06 23.23
C PHE A 271 22.78 20.71 21.96
N LEU A 272 22.94 22.03 22.01
CA LEU A 272 23.55 22.81 20.94
C LEU A 272 25.05 23.03 21.20
N THR A 273 25.83 22.98 20.13
CA THR A 273 27.22 23.42 20.16
C THR A 273 27.33 24.92 20.45
N ASP A 274 28.47 25.37 21.00
CA ASP A 274 28.70 26.80 21.24
C ASP A 274 28.53 27.65 19.97
N ALA A 275 28.93 27.10 18.81
CA ALA A 275 28.77 27.75 17.51
C ALA A 275 27.30 27.81 17.02
N GLU A 276 26.44 26.88 17.44
CA GLU A 276 25.00 26.92 17.17
C GLU A 276 24.31 27.94 18.08
N LEU A 277 24.68 27.97 19.37
CA LEU A 277 24.16 28.95 20.33
C LEU A 277 24.49 30.38 19.92
N GLN A 278 25.73 30.66 19.49
CA GLN A 278 26.16 31.99 19.06
C GLN A 278 25.38 32.57 17.87
N LYS A 279 24.68 31.72 17.09
CA LYS A 279 23.85 32.16 15.95
C LYS A 279 22.45 32.61 16.36
N MET A 280 22.02 32.31 17.59
CA MET A 280 20.70 32.67 18.12
C MET A 280 20.72 34.10 18.70
N SER A 281 19.56 34.72 18.87
CA SER A 281 19.47 36.01 19.57
C SER A 281 19.87 35.88 21.05
N PRO A 282 20.37 36.93 21.72
CA PRO A 282 20.78 36.84 23.13
C PRO A 282 19.68 36.35 24.08
N GLU A 283 18.42 36.69 23.78
CA GLU A 283 17.24 36.25 24.56
C GLU A 283 16.98 34.75 24.35
N ASP A 284 16.95 34.29 23.09
CA ASP A 284 16.77 32.87 22.76
C ASP A 284 17.94 32.01 23.27
N GLN A 285 19.16 32.56 23.30
CA GLN A 285 20.32 31.90 23.89
C GLN A 285 20.13 31.65 25.39
N GLN A 286 19.59 32.62 26.14
CA GLN A 286 19.35 32.46 27.57
C GLN A 286 18.25 31.42 27.83
N LEU A 287 17.15 31.48 27.08
CA LEU A 287 16.04 30.52 27.19
C LEU A 287 16.47 29.11 26.80
N ARG A 288 17.26 28.94 25.72
CA ARG A 288 17.79 27.64 25.33
C ARG A 288 18.74 27.08 26.39
N LYS A 289 19.63 27.90 26.94
CA LYS A 289 20.53 27.49 28.04
C LYS A 289 19.76 27.10 29.31
N GLN A 290 18.63 27.75 29.59
CA GLN A 290 17.73 27.38 30.67
C GLN A 290 17.10 26.01 30.40
N TYR A 291 16.52 25.80 29.22
CA TYR A 291 15.94 24.52 28.83
C TYR A 291 16.97 23.38 28.90
N GLU A 292 18.18 23.57 28.38
CA GLU A 292 19.26 22.57 28.47
C GLU A 292 19.67 22.28 29.92
N ARG A 293 19.54 23.26 30.84
CA ARG A 293 19.72 23.02 32.28
C ARG A 293 18.60 22.17 32.86
N GLU A 294 17.34 22.45 32.52
CA GLU A 294 16.19 21.67 32.98
C GLU A 294 16.28 20.22 32.49
N ILE A 295 16.66 19.98 31.23
CA ILE A 295 16.90 18.64 30.67
C ILE A 295 18.03 17.91 31.39
N ARG A 296 19.14 18.60 31.69
CA ARG A 296 20.25 18.01 32.47
C ARG A 296 19.81 17.59 33.86
N GLU A 297 19.03 18.41 34.55
CA GLU A 297 18.48 18.09 35.87
C GLU A 297 17.51 16.92 35.81
N ALA A 298 16.68 16.85 34.77
CA ALA A 298 15.75 15.74 34.53
C ALA A 298 16.50 14.42 34.37
N PHE A 299 17.52 14.37 33.50
CA PHE A 299 18.34 13.17 33.31
C PHE A 299 19.24 12.84 34.49
N ALA A 300 19.68 13.82 35.27
CA ALA A 300 20.36 13.57 36.54
C ALA A 300 19.42 12.91 37.56
N LYS A 301 18.17 13.35 37.66
CA LYS A 301 17.14 12.72 38.52
C LYS A 301 16.84 11.29 38.07
N LEU A 302 16.68 11.08 36.76
CA LEU A 302 16.50 9.74 36.19
C LEU A 302 17.69 8.83 36.48
N SER A 303 18.92 9.36 36.34
CA SER A 303 20.13 8.64 36.68
C SER A 303 20.24 8.28 38.16
N ARG A 304 19.74 9.12 39.08
CA ARG A 304 19.70 8.77 40.51
C ARG A 304 18.75 7.60 40.76
N ARG A 305 17.56 7.59 40.14
CA ARG A 305 16.65 6.44 40.22
C ARG A 305 17.26 5.14 39.71
N ILE A 306 18.03 5.22 38.63
CA ILE A 306 18.79 4.06 38.12
C ILE A 306 19.81 3.59 39.18
N ALA A 307 20.55 4.50 39.80
CA ALA A 307 21.47 4.15 40.88
C ALA A 307 20.73 3.53 42.09
N ASP A 308 19.61 4.12 42.52
CA ASP A 308 18.79 3.65 43.65
C ASP A 308 18.18 2.27 43.40
N SER A 309 17.95 1.90 42.14
CA SER A 309 17.52 0.54 41.74
C SER A 309 18.66 -0.50 41.75
N GLY A 310 19.86 -0.08 42.14
CA GLY A 310 21.04 -0.93 42.26
C GLY A 310 21.97 -0.91 41.06
N TRP A 311 21.84 0.03 40.12
CA TRP A 311 22.75 0.24 38.98
C TRP A 311 23.58 1.51 39.15
N ASP A 312 24.36 1.56 40.23
CA ASP A 312 25.34 2.64 40.43
C ASP A 312 26.53 2.54 39.46
N THR A 313 27.38 3.56 39.50
CA THR A 313 28.56 3.67 38.62
C THR A 313 29.55 2.52 38.84
N GLU A 314 29.76 2.08 40.08
CA GLU A 314 30.73 1.03 40.41
C GLU A 314 30.28 -0.31 39.86
N ARG A 315 29.03 -0.70 40.13
CA ARG A 315 28.44 -1.93 39.60
C ARG A 315 28.36 -1.91 38.08
N PHE A 316 27.96 -0.79 37.48
CA PHE A 316 27.92 -0.67 36.03
C PHE A 316 29.31 -0.89 35.40
N ASN A 317 30.35 -0.28 35.97
CA ASN A 317 31.71 -0.46 35.47
C ASN A 317 32.14 -1.92 35.59
N ALA A 318 32.00 -2.49 36.78
CA ALA A 318 32.42 -3.85 37.08
C ALA A 318 31.68 -4.92 36.26
N ILE A 319 30.38 -4.78 36.02
CA ILE A 319 29.57 -5.81 35.34
C ILE A 319 29.51 -5.58 33.83
N VAL A 320 29.42 -4.33 33.38
CA VAL A 320 29.15 -4.00 31.99
C VAL A 320 30.38 -3.41 31.31
N LYS A 321 30.78 -2.20 31.68
CA LYS A 321 31.78 -1.40 30.95
C LYS A 321 33.08 -2.15 30.70
N ASP A 322 33.58 -2.83 31.74
CA ASP A 322 34.89 -3.49 31.70
C ASP A 322 34.87 -4.82 30.93
N HIS A 323 33.66 -5.36 30.67
CA HIS A 323 33.43 -6.61 29.95
C HIS A 323 32.89 -6.40 28.52
N LEU A 324 32.83 -5.15 28.04
CA LEU A 324 32.36 -4.85 26.69
C LEU A 324 33.42 -5.22 25.63
N PRO A 325 33.04 -5.92 24.55
CA PRO A 325 33.88 -6.08 23.36
C PRO A 325 34.43 -4.74 22.84
N GLU A 326 35.66 -4.74 22.33
CA GLU A 326 36.34 -3.53 21.80
C GLU A 326 35.50 -2.80 20.74
N ALA A 327 34.82 -3.55 19.87
CA ALA A 327 33.92 -2.98 18.87
C ALA A 327 32.82 -2.10 19.50
N ILE A 328 32.17 -2.60 20.57
CA ILE A 328 31.10 -1.88 21.28
C ILE A 328 31.69 -0.71 22.06
N ARG A 329 32.85 -0.91 22.71
CA ARG A 329 33.58 0.17 23.42
C ARG A 329 33.91 1.34 22.49
N CYS A 330 34.40 1.06 21.28
CA CYS A 330 34.70 2.09 20.28
C CYS A 330 33.48 2.95 19.95
N GLN A 331 32.32 2.31 19.69
CA GLN A 331 31.08 3.06 19.42
C GLN A 331 30.62 3.88 20.61
N TYR A 332 30.71 3.29 21.81
CA TYR A 332 30.29 3.98 23.02
C TYR A 332 31.18 5.19 23.29
N SER A 333 32.50 5.09 23.11
CA SER A 333 33.42 6.23 23.18
C SER A 333 33.07 7.32 22.16
N ARG A 334 32.70 6.96 20.93
CA ARG A 334 32.25 7.93 19.91
C ARG A 334 30.95 8.62 20.28
N PHE A 335 30.00 7.87 20.85
CA PHE A 335 28.76 8.41 21.37
C PHE A 335 29.04 9.45 22.47
N LEU A 336 29.87 9.10 23.45
CA LEU A 336 30.28 10.02 24.53
C LEU A 336 30.99 11.26 23.99
N ALA A 337 31.97 11.10 23.11
CA ALA A 337 32.70 12.22 22.51
C ALA A 337 31.77 13.17 21.73
N THR A 338 30.68 12.66 21.14
CA THR A 338 29.70 13.51 20.46
C THR A 338 28.83 14.27 21.45
N ILE A 339 28.45 13.66 22.57
CA ILE A 339 27.75 14.38 23.65
C ILE A 339 28.66 15.48 24.18
N GLU A 340 29.92 15.18 24.48
CA GLU A 340 30.91 16.14 24.97
C GLU A 340 31.12 17.29 23.99
N ASN A 341 31.21 17.03 22.68
CA ASN A 341 31.35 18.08 21.68
C ASN A 341 30.11 18.99 21.57
N ARG A 342 28.91 18.44 21.80
CA ARG A 342 27.66 19.21 21.75
C ARG A 342 27.31 19.93 23.05
N ARG A 343 28.06 19.70 24.11
CA ARG A 343 27.65 20.11 25.44
C ARG A 343 28.81 20.80 26.17
N SER A 344 28.55 22.00 26.67
CA SER A 344 29.51 22.67 27.55
C SER A 344 29.46 22.08 28.99
N GLY A 345 30.58 21.49 29.44
CA GLY A 345 30.84 21.00 30.81
C GLY A 345 30.47 19.53 31.10
N ASP A 346 30.81 19.06 32.31
CA ASP A 346 30.76 17.63 32.73
C ASP A 346 29.35 17.01 32.77
N LEU A 347 29.22 15.73 32.38
CA LEU A 347 27.95 14.97 32.41
C LEU A 347 27.42 14.78 33.85
N PRO A 348 26.22 15.30 34.21
CA PRO A 348 25.66 15.25 35.56
C PRO A 348 24.88 13.94 35.79
N TRP A 349 24.96 12.99 34.86
CA TRP A 349 24.33 11.69 34.93
C TRP A 349 25.37 10.58 34.82
N SER A 350 25.03 9.40 35.32
CA SER A 350 25.93 8.26 35.42
C SER A 350 26.28 7.65 34.05
N PRO A 351 27.42 6.92 33.96
CA PRO A 351 27.74 6.10 32.80
C PRO A 351 26.67 5.05 32.45
N ALA A 352 25.87 4.58 33.43
CA ALA A 352 24.79 3.64 33.19
C ALA A 352 23.68 4.26 32.31
N LEU A 353 23.28 5.50 32.59
CA LEU A 353 22.29 6.21 31.75
C LEU A 353 22.85 6.49 30.36
N SER A 354 24.10 6.96 30.26
CA SER A 354 24.76 7.18 28.96
C SER A 354 24.83 5.91 28.12
N PHE A 355 25.16 4.77 28.74
CA PHE A 355 25.21 3.49 28.04
C PHE A 355 23.82 3.01 27.62
N PHE A 356 22.79 3.23 28.44
CA PHE A 356 21.40 2.94 28.07
C PHE A 356 20.95 3.76 26.86
N ALA A 357 21.20 5.07 26.86
CA ALA A 357 20.92 5.95 25.74
C ALA A 357 21.66 5.50 24.46
N PHE A 358 22.93 5.09 24.59
CA PHE A 358 23.69 4.49 23.49
C PHE A 358 23.04 3.21 22.93
N LEU A 359 22.52 2.32 23.78
CA LEU A 359 21.78 1.13 23.34
C LEU A 359 20.44 1.48 22.68
N CYS A 360 19.81 2.58 23.07
CA CYS A 360 18.66 3.15 22.36
C CYS A 360 19.07 3.61 20.95
N THR A 361 20.13 4.41 20.83
CA THR A 361 20.63 4.90 19.54
C THR A 361 21.07 3.78 18.59
N CYS A 362 21.77 2.76 19.12
CA CYS A 362 22.36 1.66 18.35
C CYS A 362 21.77 0.30 18.76
N PRO A 363 20.53 -0.03 18.34
CA PRO A 363 19.86 -1.25 18.77
C PRO A 363 20.57 -2.53 18.34
N SER A 364 21.42 -2.48 17.30
CA SER A 364 22.18 -3.66 16.84
C SER A 364 23.12 -4.22 17.89
N VAL A 365 23.60 -3.37 18.80
CA VAL A 365 24.49 -3.75 19.90
C VAL A 365 23.78 -4.69 20.88
N ARG A 366 22.44 -4.67 20.94
CA ARG A 366 21.63 -5.53 21.80
C ARG A 366 21.67 -7.00 21.37
N PHE A 367 22.23 -7.37 20.21
CA PHE A 367 22.48 -8.79 19.91
C PHE A 367 23.58 -9.41 20.78
N HIS A 368 24.39 -8.59 21.43
CA HIS A 368 25.32 -9.05 22.46
C HIS A 368 24.57 -9.29 23.78
N LYS A 369 24.75 -10.49 24.36
CA LYS A 369 24.00 -10.95 25.55
C LYS A 369 24.10 -9.98 26.73
N LEU A 370 25.29 -9.43 26.99
CA LEU A 370 25.51 -8.48 28.08
C LEU A 370 24.69 -7.20 27.89
N CYS A 371 24.67 -6.68 26.66
CA CYS A 371 23.94 -5.46 26.31
C CYS A 371 22.42 -5.67 26.36
N ALA A 372 21.92 -6.82 25.87
CA ALA A 372 20.52 -7.19 25.99
C ALA A 372 20.06 -7.28 27.45
N THR A 373 20.86 -7.94 28.29
CA THR A 373 20.56 -8.14 29.71
C THR A 373 20.52 -6.81 30.45
N PHE A 374 21.51 -5.95 30.20
CA PHE A 374 21.56 -4.60 30.77
C PHE A 374 20.37 -3.75 30.31
N TYR A 375 20.07 -3.72 29.00
CA TYR A 375 18.95 -2.95 28.44
C TYR A 375 17.63 -3.34 29.11
N LYS A 376 17.31 -4.64 29.15
CA LYS A 376 16.08 -5.14 29.74
C LYS A 376 15.98 -4.81 31.24
N SER A 377 17.10 -4.86 31.95
CA SER A 377 17.12 -4.51 33.38
C SER A 377 16.78 -3.05 33.66
N LEU A 378 17.13 -2.13 32.75
CA LEU A 378 16.84 -0.70 32.87
C LEU A 378 15.51 -0.29 32.25
N GLU A 379 15.06 -0.97 31.20
CA GLU A 379 13.82 -0.67 30.49
C GLU A 379 12.63 -0.57 31.45
N ASP A 380 12.46 -1.53 32.35
CA ASP A 380 11.37 -1.55 33.33
C ASP A 380 11.45 -0.35 34.31
N ILE A 381 12.67 0.05 34.71
CA ILE A 381 12.90 1.19 35.61
C ILE A 381 12.55 2.52 34.92
N ILE A 382 12.92 2.64 33.64
CA ILE A 382 12.60 3.82 32.81
C ILE A 382 11.09 3.90 32.58
N ILE A 383 10.44 2.78 32.25
CA ILE A 383 8.98 2.71 32.06
C ILE A 383 8.25 3.10 33.35
N ALA A 384 8.68 2.58 34.51
CA ALA A 384 8.11 2.95 35.81
C ALA A 384 8.27 4.44 36.14
N SER A 385 9.30 5.10 35.57
CA SER A 385 9.54 6.53 35.77
C SER A 385 8.65 7.43 34.90
N ALA A 386 7.97 6.88 33.88
CA ALA A 386 7.14 7.61 32.92
C ALA A 386 5.73 6.99 32.78
N PRO A 387 4.88 7.08 33.82
CA PRO A 387 3.54 6.52 33.79
C PRO A 387 2.67 7.19 32.71
N PRO A 388 1.76 6.45 32.05
CA PRO A 388 1.00 6.96 30.91
C PRO A 388 0.05 8.12 31.24
N GLN A 389 -0.31 8.30 32.52
CA GLN A 389 -1.20 9.38 32.98
C GLN A 389 -0.50 10.74 33.11
N ARG A 390 0.84 10.78 33.17
CA ARG A 390 1.59 12.04 33.29
C ARG A 390 2.10 12.50 31.95
N SER A 391 2.09 13.80 31.70
CA SER A 391 2.70 14.36 30.49
C SER A 391 4.22 14.24 30.53
N ILE A 392 4.86 14.20 29.36
CA ILE A 392 6.34 14.21 29.27
C ILE A 392 6.94 15.47 29.91
N GLN A 393 6.24 16.60 29.81
CA GLN A 393 6.62 17.86 30.47
C GLN A 393 6.70 17.69 31.99
N GLU A 394 5.69 17.08 32.62
CA GLU A 394 5.68 16.82 34.06
C GLU A 394 6.75 15.83 34.49
N ILE A 395 6.97 14.78 33.70
CA ILE A 395 7.99 13.74 33.98
C ILE A 395 9.38 14.37 33.98
N LEU A 396 9.68 15.22 33.00
CA LEU A 396 10.95 15.92 32.87
C LEU A 396 11.03 17.19 33.75
N GLN A 397 9.91 17.63 34.33
CA GLN A 397 9.79 18.87 35.11
C GLN A 397 10.21 20.12 34.32
N ILE A 398 9.86 20.17 33.03
CA ILE A 398 10.17 21.30 32.15
C ILE A 398 9.21 22.46 32.41
N SER A 399 9.76 23.66 32.56
CA SER A 399 8.99 24.87 32.79
C SER A 399 8.12 25.24 31.57
N ASN A 400 7.02 25.96 31.80
CA ASN A 400 6.17 26.40 30.69
C ASN A 400 6.90 27.30 29.69
N ALA A 401 7.91 28.06 30.16
CA ALA A 401 8.75 28.89 29.31
C ALA A 401 9.64 28.09 28.35
N SER A 402 9.94 26.83 28.67
CA SER A 402 10.78 25.94 27.89
C SER A 402 10.00 24.84 27.14
N LEU A 403 8.67 24.83 27.24
CA LEU A 403 7.82 23.81 26.61
C LEU A 403 7.91 23.81 25.08
N SER A 404 8.09 24.97 24.45
CA SER A 404 8.29 25.06 22.99
C SER A 404 9.52 24.26 22.55
N TYR A 405 10.65 24.43 23.24
CA TYR A 405 11.88 23.70 22.95
C TYR A 405 11.76 22.19 23.17
N LEU A 406 11.01 21.75 24.20
CA LEU A 406 10.72 20.32 24.38
C LEU A 406 9.96 19.75 23.19
N ASN A 407 8.94 20.47 22.70
CA ASN A 407 8.16 20.05 21.54
C ASN A 407 9.01 20.06 20.25
N GLU A 408 9.85 21.07 20.05
CA GLU A 408 10.80 21.15 18.94
C GLU A 408 11.81 19.99 18.96
N ASP A 409 12.38 19.67 20.13
CA ASP A 409 13.33 18.56 20.28
C ASP A 409 12.65 17.20 20.05
N LEU A 410 11.40 17.02 20.50
CA LEU A 410 10.61 15.81 20.24
C LEU A 410 10.33 15.64 18.74
N ASP A 411 9.92 16.72 18.08
CA ASP A 411 9.64 16.72 16.66
C ASP A 411 10.90 16.47 15.83
N SER A 412 12.03 17.13 16.16
CA SER A 412 13.33 16.88 15.53
C SER A 412 13.83 15.45 15.75
N SER A 413 13.62 14.89 16.95
CA SER A 413 14.00 13.50 17.24
C SER A 413 13.15 12.54 16.41
N TRP A 414 11.85 12.81 16.28
CA TRP A 414 10.96 12.03 15.42
C TRP A 414 11.36 12.10 13.94
N GLN A 415 11.68 13.28 13.41
CA GLN A 415 12.16 13.40 12.03
C GLN A 415 13.40 12.54 11.79
N ARG A 416 14.35 12.53 12.73
CA ARG A 416 15.56 11.72 12.62
C ARG A 416 15.29 10.22 12.72
N GLU A 417 14.32 9.81 13.53
CA GLU A 417 13.90 8.41 13.59
C GLU A 417 13.20 7.98 12.28
N VAL A 418 12.35 8.83 11.70
CA VAL A 418 11.73 8.58 10.39
C VAL A 418 12.81 8.47 9.30
N ILE A 419 13.80 9.36 9.29
CA ILE A 419 14.91 9.32 8.33
C ILE A 419 15.72 8.02 8.49
N SER A 420 16.14 7.72 9.71
CA SER A 420 16.96 6.56 10.04
C SER A 420 16.26 5.25 9.68
N SER A 421 15.01 5.08 10.12
CA SER A 421 14.23 3.85 9.90
C SER A 421 13.90 3.64 8.42
N ASN A 422 13.53 4.68 7.68
CA ASN A 422 13.19 4.56 6.26
C ASN A 422 14.44 4.25 5.41
N ILE A 423 15.58 4.90 5.68
CA ILE A 423 16.83 4.59 5.00
C ILE A 423 17.27 3.16 5.29
N MET A 424 17.17 2.72 6.55
CA MET A 424 17.46 1.33 6.90
C MET A 424 16.55 0.35 6.15
N THR A 425 15.26 0.65 6.05
CA THR A 425 14.27 -0.17 5.31
C THR A 425 14.63 -0.27 3.82
N ILE A 426 15.04 0.83 3.19
CA ILE A 426 15.50 0.87 1.80
C ILE A 426 16.77 0.01 1.62
N LEU A 427 17.73 0.11 2.54
CA LEU A 427 18.95 -0.71 2.50
C LEU A 427 18.68 -2.21 2.65
N THR A 428 17.71 -2.58 3.47
CA THR A 428 17.33 -3.98 3.70
C THR A 428 16.35 -4.53 2.67
N THR A 429 15.84 -3.68 1.77
CA THR A 429 14.96 -4.13 0.70
C THR A 429 15.75 -5.05 -0.23
N HIS A 430 15.28 -6.30 -0.38
CA HIS A 430 15.90 -7.27 -1.29
C HIS A 430 16.11 -6.65 -2.67
N GLU A 431 17.25 -6.92 -3.30
CA GLU A 431 17.59 -6.43 -4.65
C GLU A 431 17.65 -4.91 -4.83
N SER A 432 17.58 -4.08 -3.77
CA SER A 432 17.56 -2.61 -3.91
C SER A 432 18.76 -2.02 -4.68
N LEU A 433 19.91 -2.72 -4.70
CA LEU A 433 21.10 -2.34 -5.49
C LEU A 433 20.91 -2.61 -6.99
N THR A 434 20.13 -3.63 -7.36
CA THR A 434 19.82 -3.90 -8.77
C THR A 434 18.81 -2.87 -9.32
N LEU A 435 17.96 -2.33 -8.44
CA LEU A 435 16.97 -1.29 -8.75
C LEU A 435 17.59 0.08 -9.05
N GLU A 436 18.88 0.30 -8.75
CA GLU A 436 19.61 1.55 -9.03
C GLU A 436 19.50 2.00 -10.49
N SER A 437 19.48 1.04 -11.40
CA SER A 437 19.31 1.26 -12.84
C SER A 437 17.97 1.91 -13.20
N SER A 438 16.92 1.63 -12.42
CA SER A 438 15.55 2.11 -12.62
C SER A 438 15.22 3.32 -11.74
N MET A 439 15.92 3.48 -10.62
CA MET A 439 15.77 4.58 -9.67
C MET A 439 17.12 5.15 -9.24
N PRO A 440 17.72 6.08 -9.99
CA PRO A 440 19.09 6.58 -9.72
C PRO A 440 19.26 7.33 -8.38
N GLN A 441 18.15 7.77 -7.76
CA GLN A 441 18.15 8.28 -6.38
C GLN A 441 18.69 7.22 -5.39
N LEU A 442 18.41 5.93 -5.64
CA LEU A 442 18.94 4.82 -4.84
C LEU A 442 20.46 4.70 -5.01
N GLU A 443 20.98 4.81 -6.24
CA GLU A 443 22.43 4.78 -6.50
C GLU A 443 23.15 5.86 -5.68
N THR A 444 22.59 7.07 -5.67
CA THR A 444 23.14 8.20 -4.92
C THR A 444 23.12 7.94 -3.42
N LEU A 445 21.99 7.42 -2.89
CA LEU A 445 21.86 7.06 -1.49
C LEU A 445 22.86 5.99 -1.09
N HIS A 446 22.90 4.87 -1.81
CA HIS A 446 23.80 3.76 -1.53
C HIS A 446 25.27 4.17 -1.61
N LYS A 447 25.66 4.94 -2.64
CA LYS A 447 27.02 5.45 -2.78
C LYS A 447 27.40 6.37 -1.62
N ARG A 448 26.48 7.24 -1.19
CA ARG A 448 26.69 8.12 -0.03
C ARG A 448 26.91 7.31 1.25
N ILE A 449 26.07 6.30 1.48
CA ILE A 449 26.12 5.44 2.66
C ILE A 449 27.39 4.60 2.66
N ALA A 450 27.77 4.02 1.52
CA ALA A 450 28.98 3.24 1.36
C ALA A 450 30.25 4.07 1.64
N ASN A 451 30.33 5.31 1.11
CA ASN A 451 31.42 6.23 1.42
C ASN A 451 31.43 6.66 2.89
N LEU A 452 30.27 6.97 3.46
CA LEU A 452 30.15 7.31 4.88
C LEU A 452 30.65 6.17 5.77
N LEU A 453 30.25 4.95 5.46
CA LEU A 453 30.67 3.76 6.20
C LEU A 453 32.16 3.49 6.04
N LYS A 454 32.70 3.56 4.82
CA LYS A 454 34.15 3.39 4.56
C LYS A 454 34.97 4.39 5.37
N ASN A 455 34.58 5.67 5.37
CA ASN A 455 35.26 6.70 6.15
C ASN A 455 35.17 6.43 7.66
N VAL A 456 33.99 6.05 8.14
CA VAL A 456 33.76 5.77 9.56
C VAL A 456 34.54 4.54 10.02
N ILE A 457 34.64 3.49 9.20
CA ILE A 457 35.48 2.31 9.45
C ILE A 457 36.94 2.74 9.54
N SER A 458 37.44 3.46 8.53
CA SER A 458 38.83 3.94 8.48
C SER A 458 39.24 4.65 9.76
N THR A 459 38.50 5.71 10.14
CA THR A 459 38.80 6.47 11.36
C THR A 459 38.74 5.62 12.62
N SER A 460 37.85 4.62 12.67
CA SER A 460 37.72 3.77 13.86
C SER A 460 38.86 2.79 14.01
N PHE A 461 39.37 2.23 12.90
CA PHE A 461 40.53 1.33 12.94
C PHE A 461 41.87 2.07 13.07
N GLU A 462 41.87 3.39 12.87
CA GLU A 462 43.02 4.26 13.15
C GLU A 462 43.05 4.78 14.60
N THR A 463 41.96 4.61 15.37
CA THR A 463 41.84 5.14 16.74
C THR A 463 41.56 4.04 17.78
N PRO A 464 42.06 4.18 19.03
CA PRO A 464 41.74 3.23 20.09
C PRO A 464 40.23 3.20 20.41
N PRO A 465 39.65 2.04 20.73
CA PRO A 465 40.32 0.77 21.04
C PRO A 465 40.54 -0.17 19.84
N LEU A 466 39.93 0.08 18.67
CA LEU A 466 40.02 -0.84 17.52
C LEU A 466 41.39 -0.83 16.83
N SER A 467 42.13 0.28 16.91
CA SER A 467 43.52 0.34 16.46
C SER A 467 44.44 -0.67 17.14
N ASN A 468 44.05 -1.18 18.33
CA ASN A 468 44.79 -2.20 19.06
C ASN A 468 44.49 -3.63 18.57
N GLN A 469 43.53 -3.80 17.65
CA GLN A 469 43.14 -5.07 17.04
C GLN A 469 43.06 -4.95 15.51
N PRO A 470 44.18 -4.67 14.83
CA PRO A 470 44.20 -4.38 13.38
C PRO A 470 43.67 -5.55 12.54
N ASP A 471 43.88 -6.80 13.00
CA ASP A 471 43.49 -8.01 12.27
C ASP A 471 42.02 -8.41 12.47
N LEU A 472 41.28 -7.75 13.36
CA LEU A 472 39.89 -8.14 13.66
C LEU A 472 39.02 -8.09 12.40
N LEU A 473 39.09 -6.99 11.65
CA LEU A 473 38.30 -6.81 10.44
C LEU A 473 38.76 -7.74 9.32
N SER A 474 40.07 -7.89 9.12
CA SER A 474 40.63 -8.75 8.07
C SER A 474 40.24 -10.22 8.28
N ASN A 475 40.30 -10.71 9.52
CA ASN A 475 39.90 -12.07 9.87
C ASN A 475 38.40 -12.31 9.61
N LEU A 476 37.53 -11.38 10.01
CA LEU A 476 36.08 -11.49 9.79
C LEU A 476 35.71 -11.47 8.30
N VAL A 477 36.29 -10.53 7.55
CA VAL A 477 36.07 -10.39 6.10
C VAL A 477 36.54 -11.66 5.38
N ASN A 478 37.75 -12.15 5.69
CA ASN A 478 38.30 -13.35 5.08
C ASN A 478 37.43 -14.59 5.38
N LYS A 479 37.02 -14.78 6.65
CA LYS A 479 36.15 -15.89 7.04
C LYS A 479 34.83 -15.90 6.26
N LEU A 480 34.21 -14.73 6.09
CA LEU A 480 32.96 -14.60 5.33
C LEU A 480 33.17 -14.82 3.83
N LEU A 481 34.20 -14.23 3.23
CA LEU A 481 34.50 -14.41 1.81
C LEU A 481 34.79 -15.88 1.47
N VAL A 482 35.51 -16.60 2.34
CA VAL A 482 35.75 -18.05 2.17
C VAL A 482 34.42 -18.81 2.19
N ALA A 483 33.56 -18.54 3.16
CA ALA A 483 32.25 -19.20 3.27
C ALA A 483 31.36 -18.90 2.05
N ILE A 484 31.30 -17.64 1.60
CA ILE A 484 30.52 -17.21 0.43
C ILE A 484 31.05 -17.86 -0.84
N HIS A 485 32.37 -17.83 -1.07
CA HIS A 485 32.97 -18.39 -2.29
C HIS A 485 32.92 -19.93 -2.35
N SER A 486 32.73 -20.60 -1.22
CA SER A 486 32.57 -22.06 -1.17
C SER A 486 31.25 -22.57 -1.76
N LYS A 487 30.25 -21.69 -1.95
CA LYS A 487 28.93 -22.03 -2.51
C LYS A 487 28.64 -21.19 -3.75
N LEU A 488 28.35 -21.85 -4.88
CA LEU A 488 28.11 -21.17 -6.16
C LEU A 488 27.00 -20.11 -6.07
N GLU A 489 25.86 -20.47 -5.48
CA GLU A 489 24.71 -19.58 -5.29
C GLU A 489 25.07 -18.30 -4.49
N LEU A 490 25.82 -18.42 -3.39
CA LEU A 490 26.22 -17.26 -2.59
C LEU A 490 27.23 -16.38 -3.32
N LYS A 491 28.17 -17.02 -4.05
CA LYS A 491 29.14 -16.33 -4.89
C LYS A 491 28.45 -15.52 -6.00
N GLU A 492 27.43 -16.06 -6.64
CA GLU A 492 26.67 -15.36 -7.69
C GLU A 492 25.91 -14.14 -7.15
N HIS A 493 25.23 -14.28 -6.01
CA HIS A 493 24.56 -13.15 -5.35
C HIS A 493 25.57 -12.09 -4.89
N PHE A 494 26.69 -12.50 -4.30
CA PHE A 494 27.74 -11.57 -3.86
C PHE A 494 28.37 -10.82 -5.03
N ASN A 495 28.65 -11.51 -6.14
CA ASN A 495 29.16 -10.87 -7.36
C ASN A 495 28.16 -9.86 -7.94
N THR A 496 26.86 -10.18 -7.89
CA THR A 496 25.79 -9.25 -8.30
C THR A 496 25.82 -7.99 -7.45
N VAL A 497 25.89 -8.11 -6.12
CA VAL A 497 26.03 -6.97 -5.20
C VAL A 497 27.29 -6.15 -5.52
N CYS A 498 28.44 -6.79 -5.65
CA CYS A 498 29.71 -6.13 -5.96
C CYS A 498 29.73 -5.44 -7.34
N SER A 499 28.87 -5.88 -8.27
CA SER A 499 28.76 -5.28 -9.60
C SER A 499 28.03 -3.93 -9.61
N ALA A 500 27.25 -3.64 -8.56
CA ALA A 500 26.46 -2.42 -8.41
C ALA A 500 27.31 -1.16 -8.49
N ARG A 501 26.80 -0.13 -9.16
CA ARG A 501 27.56 1.10 -9.44
C ARG A 501 27.91 1.87 -8.18
N SER A 502 26.99 1.88 -7.22
CA SER A 502 27.18 2.54 -5.92
C SER A 502 28.30 1.93 -5.07
N LEU A 503 28.63 0.65 -5.29
CA LEU A 503 29.65 -0.10 -4.53
C LEU A 503 31.01 -0.16 -5.23
N ARG A 504 31.16 0.46 -6.41
CA ARG A 504 32.47 0.71 -7.05
C ARG A 504 33.14 1.93 -6.43
N LEU A 505 33.54 1.79 -5.16
CA LEU A 505 34.17 2.88 -4.41
C LEU A 505 35.56 3.17 -4.98
N THR A 506 35.77 4.39 -5.45
CA THR A 506 37.10 4.84 -5.87
C THR A 506 37.98 5.06 -4.64
N ARG A 507 39.26 4.74 -4.74
CA ARG A 507 40.25 5.10 -3.71
C ARG A 507 40.27 6.62 -3.59
N ASP A 508 40.18 7.12 -2.36
CA ASP A 508 40.36 8.53 -2.09
C ASP A 508 41.87 8.78 -1.94
N GLU A 509 42.47 9.41 -2.95
CA GLU A 509 43.91 9.68 -3.01
C GLU A 509 44.39 10.57 -1.85
N GLY A 510 43.50 11.33 -1.21
CA GLY A 510 43.79 12.17 -0.04
C GLY A 510 43.66 11.47 1.32
N SER A 511 43.21 10.22 1.38
CA SER A 511 42.89 9.51 2.64
C SER A 511 44.10 8.99 3.43
N GLY A 512 45.29 8.94 2.82
CA GLY A 512 46.48 8.36 3.46
C GLY A 512 46.46 6.83 3.60
N LEU A 513 45.41 6.15 3.13
CA LEU A 513 45.26 4.70 3.24
C LEU A 513 46.18 3.93 2.29
N SER A 514 46.76 2.83 2.78
CA SER A 514 47.42 1.84 1.93
C SER A 514 46.41 1.13 1.01
N GLN A 515 46.90 0.57 -0.10
CA GLN A 515 46.05 -0.13 -1.06
C GLN A 515 45.34 -1.34 -0.42
N GLU A 516 45.99 -2.02 0.51
CA GLU A 516 45.43 -3.18 1.23
C GLU A 516 44.32 -2.77 2.21
N GLN A 517 44.51 -1.68 2.94
CA GLN A 517 43.48 -1.14 3.85
C GLN A 517 42.26 -0.64 3.07
N ASP A 518 42.48 0.07 1.96
CA ASP A 518 41.39 0.57 1.12
C ASP A 518 40.54 -0.59 0.55
N LEU A 519 41.20 -1.67 0.12
CA LEU A 519 40.55 -2.90 -0.34
C LEU A 519 39.76 -3.56 0.78
N LEU A 520 40.36 -3.75 1.96
CA LEU A 520 39.72 -4.38 3.11
C LEU A 520 38.44 -3.63 3.53
N TYR A 521 38.51 -2.30 3.64
CA TYR A 521 37.35 -1.49 4.03
C TYR A 521 36.25 -1.51 2.95
N THR A 522 36.63 -1.53 1.68
CA THR A 522 35.68 -1.66 0.56
C THR A 522 34.98 -3.02 0.60
N GLN A 523 35.71 -4.12 0.83
CA GLN A 523 35.15 -5.46 0.97
C GLN A 523 34.23 -5.58 2.20
N ALA A 524 34.60 -4.96 3.32
CA ALA A 524 33.76 -4.92 4.52
C ALA A 524 32.41 -4.21 4.25
N VAL A 525 32.44 -3.08 3.52
CA VAL A 525 31.22 -2.38 3.09
C VAL A 525 30.38 -3.26 2.17
N GLN A 526 30.98 -3.88 1.16
CA GLN A 526 30.29 -4.78 0.22
C GLN A 526 29.63 -5.97 0.93
N LEU A 527 30.33 -6.59 1.89
CA LEU A 527 29.78 -7.68 2.70
C LEU A 527 28.58 -7.22 3.54
N LEU A 528 28.63 -6.02 4.14
CA LEU A 528 27.50 -5.51 4.89
C LEU A 528 26.28 -5.29 3.99
N PHE A 529 26.45 -4.69 2.82
CA PHE A 529 25.36 -4.52 1.85
C PHE A 529 24.80 -5.88 1.39
N PHE A 530 25.67 -6.85 1.11
CA PHE A 530 25.27 -8.21 0.76
C PHE A 530 24.41 -8.86 1.85
N ILE A 531 24.84 -8.74 3.11
CA ILE A 531 24.13 -9.28 4.28
C ILE A 531 22.76 -8.60 4.49
N LEU A 532 22.67 -7.28 4.23
CA LEU A 532 21.41 -6.53 4.36
C LEU A 532 20.43 -6.88 3.24
N GLN A 533 20.91 -7.13 2.02
CA GLN A 533 20.07 -7.46 0.87
C GLN A 533 19.68 -8.93 0.77
N HIS A 534 20.45 -9.82 1.38
CA HIS A 534 20.20 -11.26 1.35
C HIS A 534 20.05 -11.82 2.78
N PRO A 535 18.89 -11.59 3.44
CA PRO A 535 18.67 -11.99 4.84
C PRO A 535 18.86 -13.49 5.10
N GLN A 536 18.70 -14.35 4.09
CA GLN A 536 18.95 -15.79 4.16
C GLN A 536 20.37 -16.12 4.63
N VAL A 537 21.35 -15.25 4.39
CA VAL A 537 22.75 -15.42 4.80
C VAL A 537 22.89 -15.37 6.33
N ASN A 538 21.95 -14.76 7.05
CA ASN A 538 21.94 -14.72 8.52
C ASN A 538 21.64 -16.08 9.15
N ASN A 539 20.98 -16.98 8.42
CA ASN A 539 20.44 -18.24 8.96
C ASN A 539 21.26 -19.46 8.54
N ARG A 540 22.22 -19.33 7.62
CA ARG A 540 23.05 -20.44 7.15
C ARG A 540 24.13 -20.81 8.17
N PRO A 541 24.32 -22.10 8.51
CA PRO A 541 25.32 -22.52 9.50
C PRO A 541 26.74 -22.02 9.21
N GLU A 542 27.12 -21.94 7.95
CA GLU A 542 28.48 -21.60 7.52
C GLU A 542 28.80 -20.11 7.68
N THR A 543 27.78 -19.24 7.64
CA THR A 543 27.95 -17.79 7.66
C THR A 543 27.40 -17.14 8.92
N LYS A 544 26.42 -17.74 9.61
CA LYS A 544 25.65 -17.15 10.71
C LYS A 544 26.50 -16.47 11.78
N ASP A 545 27.53 -17.14 12.29
CA ASP A 545 28.34 -16.59 13.38
C ASP A 545 29.19 -15.42 12.92
N ALA A 546 29.85 -15.55 11.77
CA ALA A 546 30.68 -14.47 11.20
C ALA A 546 29.83 -13.27 10.75
N VAL A 547 28.62 -13.52 10.24
CA VAL A 547 27.64 -12.48 9.90
C VAL A 547 27.19 -11.75 11.15
N LYS A 548 26.90 -12.47 12.24
CA LYS A 548 26.53 -11.88 13.52
C LYS A 548 27.65 -10.98 14.05
N GLU A 549 28.89 -11.44 14.00
CA GLU A 549 30.07 -10.68 14.42
C GLU A 549 30.30 -9.44 13.54
N LEU A 550 30.21 -9.57 12.21
CA LEU A 550 30.36 -8.43 11.29
C LEU A 550 29.25 -7.40 11.49
N LYS A 551 27.99 -7.83 11.66
CA LYS A 551 26.87 -6.94 11.98
C LYS A 551 27.10 -6.21 13.30
N MET A 552 27.55 -6.91 14.33
CA MET A 552 27.89 -6.31 15.63
C MET A 552 29.00 -5.27 15.55
N LEU A 553 29.94 -5.44 14.61
CA LEU A 553 31.04 -4.50 14.39
C LEU A 553 30.61 -3.28 13.54
N LEU A 554 29.93 -3.52 12.42
CA LEU A 554 29.73 -2.50 11.38
C LEU A 554 28.36 -1.81 11.43
N LEU A 555 27.28 -2.52 11.80
CA LEU A 555 25.94 -1.96 11.79
C LEU A 555 25.76 -0.79 12.78
N PRO A 556 26.35 -0.80 14.00
CA PRO A 556 26.31 0.35 14.89
C PRO A 556 26.84 1.64 14.27
N PHE A 557 27.87 1.55 13.41
CA PHE A 557 28.41 2.73 12.72
C PHE A 557 27.35 3.41 11.84
N LEU A 558 26.59 2.62 11.08
CA LEU A 558 25.51 3.14 10.23
C LEU A 558 24.38 3.73 11.06
N GLN A 559 23.92 3.00 12.08
CA GLN A 559 22.81 3.43 12.94
C GLN A 559 23.11 4.76 13.62
N TYR A 560 24.32 4.89 14.16
CA TYR A 560 24.77 6.12 14.77
C TYR A 560 24.88 7.26 13.75
N ALA A 561 25.48 6.97 12.57
CA ALA A 561 25.68 7.98 11.55
C ALA A 561 24.37 8.51 10.97
N PHE A 562 23.30 7.71 10.88
CA PHE A 562 21.98 8.15 10.41
C PHE A 562 21.27 9.07 11.40
N LYS A 563 21.56 8.94 12.71
CA LYS A 563 20.94 9.75 13.77
C LYS A 563 21.73 11.01 14.15
N LYS A 564 22.93 11.18 13.56
CA LYS A 564 23.82 12.32 13.79
C LYS A 564 23.30 13.57 13.06
N VAL A 565 23.16 14.69 13.79
CA VAL A 565 22.56 15.95 13.29
C VAL A 565 23.26 16.47 12.03
N GLU A 566 24.58 16.31 11.94
CA GLU A 566 25.40 16.77 10.81
C GLU A 566 25.05 16.06 9.48
N ASN A 567 24.39 14.90 9.56
CA ASN A 567 23.96 14.13 8.40
C ASN A 567 22.48 14.33 8.07
N GLU A 568 21.67 14.82 9.00
CA GLU A 568 20.20 14.91 8.91
C GLU A 568 19.74 15.58 7.62
N LYS A 569 20.14 16.84 7.37
CA LYS A 569 19.71 17.61 6.17
C LYS A 569 20.07 16.91 4.86
N LYS A 570 21.22 16.22 4.80
CA LYS A 570 21.69 15.51 3.61
C LYS A 570 20.87 14.25 3.36
N LEU A 571 20.62 13.48 4.42
CA LEU A 571 19.85 12.24 4.36
C LEU A 571 18.36 12.52 4.10
N GLN A 572 17.79 13.55 4.73
CA GLN A 572 16.41 13.99 4.50
C GLN A 572 16.18 14.37 3.05
N LYS A 573 17.08 15.16 2.43
CA LYS A 573 16.96 15.53 1.01
C LYS A 573 16.92 14.32 0.08
N LEU A 574 17.77 13.32 0.34
CA LEU A 574 17.80 12.08 -0.45
C LEU A 574 16.54 11.24 -0.23
N LEU A 575 16.14 11.05 1.02
CA LEU A 575 14.94 10.29 1.36
C LEU A 575 13.69 10.93 0.75
N ARG A 576 13.54 12.25 0.84
CA ARG A 576 12.43 13.00 0.25
C ARG A 576 12.31 12.76 -1.26
N SER A 577 13.44 12.74 -1.98
CA SER A 577 13.45 12.46 -3.42
C SER A 577 13.04 11.02 -3.72
N ILE A 578 13.48 10.04 -2.91
CA ILE A 578 13.07 8.64 -3.06
C ILE A 578 11.58 8.48 -2.77
N LEU A 579 11.08 8.95 -1.61
CA LEU A 579 9.67 8.86 -1.24
C LEU A 579 8.77 9.58 -2.26
N GLY A 580 9.18 10.77 -2.71
CA GLY A 580 8.50 11.49 -3.80
C GLY A 580 8.44 10.68 -5.10
N SER A 581 9.50 9.92 -5.42
CA SER A 581 9.50 9.04 -6.58
C SER A 581 8.50 7.88 -6.48
N LEU A 582 8.20 7.40 -5.27
CA LEU A 582 7.25 6.30 -5.09
C LEU A 582 5.80 6.70 -5.39
N VAL A 583 5.49 8.00 -5.29
CA VAL A 583 4.14 8.53 -5.52
C VAL A 583 3.81 8.64 -7.02
N LEU A 584 4.80 8.65 -7.91
CA LEU A 584 4.58 8.64 -9.36
C LEU A 584 4.28 7.22 -9.84
N LYS A 585 3.03 6.97 -10.24
CA LYS A 585 2.56 5.70 -10.81
C LYS A 585 2.35 5.85 -12.33
N PRO A 586 3.40 5.71 -13.16
CA PRO A 586 3.23 5.74 -14.61
C PRO A 586 2.37 4.55 -15.08
N PRO A 587 1.66 4.66 -16.21
CA PRO A 587 1.03 3.50 -16.82
C PRO A 587 2.12 2.49 -17.16
N ALA A 588 1.93 1.26 -16.73
CA ALA A 588 2.93 0.19 -16.77
C ALA A 588 2.36 -1.06 -17.47
N ARG A 589 3.17 -2.12 -17.52
CA ARG A 589 2.88 -3.40 -18.20
C ARG A 589 2.67 -3.24 -19.70
N TYR A 590 3.40 -2.29 -20.31
CA TYR A 590 3.41 -2.19 -21.76
C TYR A 590 3.95 -3.49 -22.38
N PRO A 591 3.36 -3.95 -23.50
CA PRO A 591 3.92 -5.07 -24.26
C PRO A 591 5.28 -4.68 -24.85
N SER A 592 6.07 -5.69 -25.27
CA SER A 592 7.37 -5.48 -25.93
C SER A 592 7.29 -4.56 -27.14
N THR A 593 6.12 -4.51 -27.79
CA THR A 593 5.81 -3.67 -28.93
C THR A 593 4.58 -2.81 -28.59
N PRO A 594 4.77 -1.61 -28.00
CA PRO A 594 3.66 -0.77 -27.59
C PRO A 594 2.77 -0.33 -28.76
N SER A 595 1.46 -0.46 -28.57
CA SER A 595 0.44 -0.02 -29.50
C SER A 595 0.34 1.51 -29.55
N ASN A 596 -0.41 2.05 -30.52
CA ASN A 596 -0.71 3.48 -30.51
C ASN A 596 -1.56 3.88 -29.29
N LYS A 597 -2.46 3.00 -28.82
CA LYS A 597 -3.26 3.22 -27.60
C LYS A 597 -2.36 3.36 -26.37
N ASP A 598 -1.27 2.61 -26.30
CA ASP A 598 -0.29 2.68 -25.22
C ASP A 598 0.42 4.04 -25.21
N LYS A 599 0.88 4.49 -26.38
CA LYS A 599 1.51 5.81 -26.53
C LYS A 599 0.53 6.94 -26.21
N GLU A 600 -0.73 6.81 -26.61
CA GLU A 600 -1.76 7.79 -26.24
C GLU A 600 -2.02 7.82 -24.74
N THR A 601 -2.02 6.66 -24.08
CA THR A 601 -2.15 6.55 -22.63
C THR A 601 -0.98 7.24 -21.94
N PHE A 602 0.24 7.02 -22.43
CA PHE A 602 1.42 7.76 -21.97
C PHE A 602 1.28 9.27 -22.17
N CYS A 603 0.91 9.75 -23.37
CA CYS A 603 0.77 11.19 -23.62
C CYS A 603 -0.29 11.84 -22.71
N LYS A 604 -1.41 11.16 -22.46
CA LYS A 604 -2.44 11.61 -21.50
C LYS A 604 -1.86 11.70 -20.10
N PHE A 605 -1.12 10.69 -19.66
CA PHE A 605 -0.46 10.70 -18.35
C PHE A 605 0.59 11.81 -18.25
N TRP A 606 1.45 11.96 -19.26
CA TRP A 606 2.51 12.97 -19.32
C TRP A 606 1.96 14.40 -19.29
N SER A 607 0.80 14.66 -19.89
CA SER A 607 0.12 15.96 -19.81
C SER A 607 -0.33 16.36 -18.38
N ARG A 608 -0.30 15.41 -17.44
CA ARG A 608 -0.53 15.61 -16.00
C ARG A 608 0.78 15.50 -15.22
N HIS A 609 1.63 14.56 -15.58
CA HIS A 609 2.87 14.25 -14.86
C HIS A 609 4.07 14.40 -15.79
N PRO A 610 4.45 15.63 -16.15
CA PRO A 610 5.58 15.85 -17.04
C PRO A 610 6.90 15.31 -16.47
N GLU A 611 7.02 15.17 -15.14
CA GLU A 611 8.13 14.52 -14.44
C GLU A 611 8.43 13.09 -14.91
N VAL A 612 7.44 12.36 -15.47
CA VAL A 612 7.62 10.97 -15.92
C VAL A 612 8.65 10.84 -17.04
N MET A 613 8.92 11.91 -17.79
CA MET A 613 9.91 11.88 -18.87
C MET A 613 11.34 11.66 -18.36
N VAL A 614 11.62 11.99 -17.09
CA VAL A 614 12.96 11.86 -16.48
C VAL A 614 13.30 10.39 -16.16
N LEU A 615 12.31 9.50 -16.20
CA LEU A 615 12.53 8.06 -15.96
C LEU A 615 13.42 7.42 -17.04
N ASP A 616 13.44 7.96 -18.26
CA ASP A 616 14.23 7.40 -19.35
C ASP A 616 14.81 8.51 -20.26
N PRO A 617 16.12 8.48 -20.58
CA PRO A 617 16.75 9.50 -21.43
C PRO A 617 16.11 9.67 -22.82
N ILE A 618 15.53 8.59 -23.38
CA ILE A 618 14.84 8.62 -24.67
C ILE A 618 13.53 9.40 -24.53
N LEU A 619 12.80 9.21 -23.43
CA LEU A 619 11.58 9.98 -23.14
C LEU A 619 11.92 11.45 -22.90
N GLU A 620 12.90 11.73 -22.05
CA GLU A 620 13.35 13.09 -21.73
C GLU A 620 13.67 13.87 -23.00
N LYS A 621 14.52 13.30 -23.87
CA LYS A 621 14.90 13.92 -25.15
C LYS A 621 13.70 14.22 -26.04
N ASN A 622 12.84 13.21 -26.28
CA ASN A 622 11.72 13.34 -27.21
C ASN A 622 10.64 14.28 -26.68
N CYS A 623 10.33 14.21 -25.38
CA CYS A 623 9.37 15.09 -24.72
C CYS A 623 9.86 16.53 -24.71
N MET A 624 11.13 16.77 -24.35
CA MET A 624 11.71 18.12 -24.36
C MET A 624 11.80 18.72 -25.76
N GLN A 625 12.13 17.92 -26.78
CA GLN A 625 12.12 18.38 -28.17
C GLN A 625 10.70 18.75 -28.62
N PHE A 626 9.70 17.93 -28.27
CA PHE A 626 8.30 18.24 -28.54
C PHE A 626 7.86 19.52 -27.83
N LEU A 627 8.22 19.68 -26.56
CA LEU A 627 7.88 20.87 -25.78
C LEU A 627 8.43 22.11 -26.45
N ARG A 628 9.74 22.16 -26.75
CA ARG A 628 10.36 23.32 -27.42
C ARG A 628 9.73 23.66 -28.77
N ALA A 629 9.18 22.67 -29.48
CA ALA A 629 8.53 22.88 -30.77
C ALA A 629 7.05 23.33 -30.66
N THR A 630 6.42 23.12 -29.50
CA THR A 630 4.96 23.28 -29.31
C THR A 630 4.63 24.38 -28.28
N PHE A 631 5.52 24.58 -27.31
CA PHE A 631 5.46 25.53 -26.22
C PHE A 631 6.84 26.22 -26.06
N PRO A 632 6.90 27.56 -25.91
CA PRO A 632 5.80 28.50 -25.75
C PRO A 632 5.15 28.94 -27.07
N ASN A 633 3.81 29.08 -27.07
CA ASN A 633 3.10 29.89 -28.06
C ASN A 633 2.99 31.32 -27.51
N TYR A 634 3.29 32.34 -28.32
CA TYR A 634 3.33 33.73 -27.86
C TYR A 634 2.08 34.18 -27.10
N GLN A 635 0.89 33.81 -27.59
CA GLN A 635 -0.39 34.19 -26.97
C GLN A 635 -0.59 33.47 -25.62
N LEU A 636 -0.42 32.14 -25.61
CA LEU A 636 -0.55 31.33 -24.40
C LEU A 636 0.51 31.69 -23.35
N GLU A 637 1.74 32.00 -23.75
CA GLU A 637 2.80 32.35 -22.81
C GLU A 637 2.56 33.72 -22.16
N THR A 638 2.12 34.70 -22.93
CA THR A 638 1.76 36.03 -22.41
C THR A 638 0.63 35.92 -21.40
N GLU A 639 -0.42 35.14 -21.71
CA GLU A 639 -1.52 34.91 -20.79
C GLU A 639 -1.08 34.10 -19.56
N ALA A 640 -0.23 33.10 -19.73
CA ALA A 640 0.27 32.26 -18.64
C ALA A 640 1.09 33.06 -17.61
N ILE A 641 1.93 34.00 -18.04
CA ILE A 641 2.69 34.88 -17.13
C ILE A 641 1.76 35.71 -16.24
N LEU A 642 0.61 36.14 -16.75
CA LEU A 642 -0.40 36.86 -15.97
C LEU A 642 -1.16 35.92 -15.04
N LEU A 643 -1.61 34.78 -15.55
CA LEU A 643 -2.35 33.78 -14.79
C LEU A 643 -1.54 33.17 -13.65
N GLU A 644 -0.22 33.01 -13.80
CA GLU A 644 0.65 32.48 -12.73
C GLU A 644 0.54 33.32 -11.46
N LYS A 645 0.57 34.66 -11.58
CA LYS A 645 0.43 35.56 -10.41
C LYS A 645 -0.94 35.43 -9.75
N GLU A 646 -2.00 35.28 -10.55
CA GLU A 646 -3.37 35.10 -10.06
C GLU A 646 -3.56 33.72 -9.39
N ILE A 647 -2.91 32.69 -9.90
CA ILE A 647 -2.86 31.35 -9.31
C ILE A 647 -2.05 31.36 -8.01
N GLU A 648 -0.90 32.02 -7.96
CA GLU A 648 -0.07 32.13 -6.75
C GLU A 648 -0.76 32.85 -5.61
N SER A 649 -1.62 33.82 -5.93
CA SER A 649 -2.42 34.56 -4.94
C SER A 649 -3.69 33.80 -4.53
N THR A 650 -4.39 33.15 -5.46
CA THR A 650 -5.71 32.53 -5.19
C THR A 650 -5.64 31.05 -4.83
N PHE A 651 -4.68 30.32 -5.39
CA PHE A 651 -4.51 28.86 -5.27
C PHE A 651 -3.09 28.46 -4.83
N ARG A 652 -2.46 29.30 -4.01
CA ARG A 652 -1.06 29.18 -3.56
C ARG A 652 -0.64 27.77 -3.16
N ASN A 653 -1.43 27.12 -2.30
CA ASN A 653 -1.10 25.79 -1.77
C ASN A 653 -1.05 24.74 -2.88
N GLY A 654 -2.06 24.70 -3.76
CA GLY A 654 -2.07 23.75 -4.90
C GLY A 654 -0.92 24.01 -5.87
N TRP A 655 -0.63 25.27 -6.17
CA TRP A 655 0.49 25.62 -7.04
C TRP A 655 1.84 25.17 -6.47
N ASN A 656 2.09 25.48 -5.19
CA ASN A 656 3.32 25.09 -4.51
C ASN A 656 3.49 23.57 -4.42
N VAL A 657 2.42 22.83 -4.16
CA VAL A 657 2.47 21.36 -4.12
C VAL A 657 2.78 20.79 -5.50
N PHE A 658 2.16 21.32 -6.55
CA PHE A 658 2.44 20.91 -7.92
C PHE A 658 3.91 21.14 -8.30
N LEU A 659 4.45 22.34 -8.04
CA LEU A 659 5.85 22.65 -8.32
C LEU A 659 6.81 21.82 -7.48
N THR A 660 6.49 21.61 -6.20
CA THR A 660 7.30 20.76 -5.30
C THR A 660 7.39 19.35 -5.87
N ARG A 661 6.26 18.72 -6.17
CA ARG A 661 6.20 17.38 -6.77
C ARG A 661 7.03 17.30 -8.05
N LEU A 662 6.86 18.26 -8.95
CA LEU A 662 7.59 18.32 -10.22
C LEU A 662 9.11 18.39 -10.00
N ASN A 663 9.53 19.16 -9.00
CA ASN A 663 10.93 19.40 -8.68
C ASN A 663 11.59 18.29 -7.85
N LEU A 664 10.81 17.39 -7.23
CA LEU A 664 11.34 16.19 -6.55
C LEU A 664 12.06 15.23 -7.52
N PHE A 665 11.60 15.17 -8.77
CA PHE A 665 12.22 14.40 -9.87
C PHE A 665 13.32 15.20 -10.59
N GLY A 666 13.29 16.52 -10.43
CA GLY A 666 13.90 17.48 -11.34
C GLY A 666 15.37 17.80 -11.16
N SER A 667 15.93 17.57 -9.98
CA SER A 667 17.37 17.66 -9.79
C SER A 667 17.99 16.39 -10.35
N LYS A 668 18.39 16.40 -11.63
CA LYS A 668 19.06 15.29 -12.35
C LYS A 668 19.58 14.22 -11.39
N LEU A 669 18.80 13.16 -11.18
CA LEU A 669 19.28 11.84 -10.77
C LEU A 669 20.35 11.90 -9.66
N GLY A 670 20.10 12.67 -8.58
CA GLY A 670 20.97 12.74 -7.40
C GLY A 670 22.36 13.38 -7.58
N SER A 671 22.68 13.99 -8.72
CA SER A 671 23.96 14.69 -8.90
C SER A 671 23.90 16.13 -8.36
N PRO A 672 24.86 16.56 -7.50
CA PRO A 672 24.98 17.95 -7.05
C PRO A 672 25.22 18.99 -8.16
N SER A 673 25.48 18.55 -9.40
CA SER A 673 26.05 19.38 -10.48
C SER A 673 25.04 20.03 -11.45
N SER A 674 23.73 19.91 -11.22
CA SER A 674 22.73 20.70 -11.95
C SER A 674 21.68 21.25 -10.98
N PRO A 675 21.78 22.54 -10.58
CA PRO A 675 20.90 23.13 -9.56
C PRO A 675 19.53 23.57 -10.10
N THR A 676 19.26 23.42 -11.39
CA THR A 676 18.05 23.95 -12.03
C THR A 676 16.85 23.03 -11.78
N ALA A 677 15.77 23.58 -11.23
CA ALA A 677 14.54 22.84 -10.97
C ALA A 677 13.87 22.41 -12.28
N LEU A 678 13.14 21.28 -12.30
CA LEU A 678 12.49 20.82 -13.54
C LEU A 678 11.42 21.80 -14.02
N SER A 679 10.73 22.46 -13.08
CA SER A 679 9.81 23.55 -13.38
C SER A 679 10.44 24.63 -14.25
N ASP A 680 11.71 24.95 -14.02
CA ASP A 680 12.42 26.03 -14.70
C ASP A 680 12.83 25.66 -16.12
N GLN A 681 12.74 24.37 -16.47
CA GLN A 681 13.00 23.88 -17.82
C GLN A 681 11.76 23.97 -18.74
N PHE A 682 10.59 24.27 -18.16
CA PHE A 682 9.33 24.36 -18.88
C PHE A 682 8.87 25.80 -19.06
N SER A 683 8.11 26.05 -20.14
CA SER A 683 7.44 27.34 -20.33
C SER A 683 6.28 27.50 -19.34
N LYS A 684 5.90 28.73 -19.02
CA LYS A 684 4.79 29.01 -18.09
C LYS A 684 3.47 28.47 -18.63
N SER A 685 3.27 28.58 -19.94
CA SER A 685 2.10 28.01 -20.61
C SER A 685 1.95 26.50 -20.40
N PHE A 686 3.05 25.74 -20.51
CA PHE A 686 3.01 24.30 -20.31
C PHE A 686 2.81 23.92 -18.83
N LEU A 687 3.42 24.66 -17.91
CA LEU A 687 3.22 24.46 -16.47
C LEU A 687 1.77 24.66 -16.05
N ILE A 688 1.13 25.75 -16.49
CA ILE A 688 -0.29 26.01 -16.17
C ILE A 688 -1.18 24.97 -16.84
N PHE A 689 -0.90 24.56 -18.08
CA PHE A 689 -1.63 23.47 -18.73
C PHE A 689 -1.56 22.16 -17.92
N CYS A 690 -0.37 21.76 -17.48
CA CYS A 690 -0.19 20.57 -16.66
C CYS A 690 -0.87 20.70 -15.29
N PHE A 691 -0.77 21.88 -14.67
CA PHE A 691 -1.47 22.20 -13.44
C PHE A 691 -2.98 22.02 -13.62
N LEU A 692 -3.62 22.66 -14.59
CA LEU A 692 -5.08 22.54 -14.77
C LEU A 692 -5.52 21.11 -15.15
N ASN A 693 -4.69 20.31 -15.81
CA ASN A 693 -4.94 18.88 -16.02
C ASN A 693 -4.89 18.05 -14.71
N ASN A 694 -4.13 18.50 -13.72
CA ASN A 694 -4.09 17.93 -12.37
C ASN A 694 -5.28 18.41 -11.52
N TYR A 695 -5.75 19.64 -11.75
CA TYR A 695 -6.78 20.30 -10.95
C TYR A 695 -8.02 20.71 -11.75
N PRO A 696 -8.73 19.77 -12.41
CA PRO A 696 -9.89 20.11 -13.25
C PRO A 696 -11.03 20.75 -12.45
N LYS A 697 -11.13 20.46 -11.14
CA LYS A 697 -12.12 21.05 -10.24
C LYS A 697 -12.00 22.58 -10.12
N LEU A 698 -10.83 23.17 -10.40
CA LEU A 698 -10.65 24.63 -10.38
C LEU A 698 -11.41 25.32 -11.50
N LEU A 699 -11.62 24.62 -12.62
CA LEU A 699 -12.34 25.12 -13.81
C LEU A 699 -13.85 25.21 -13.57
N GLN A 700 -14.38 24.43 -12.62
CA GLN A 700 -15.82 24.32 -12.35
C GLN A 700 -16.34 25.41 -11.41
N LYS A 701 -15.47 26.28 -10.89
CA LYS A 701 -15.86 27.35 -9.95
C LYS A 701 -16.54 28.50 -10.70
N LYS A 702 -17.57 29.11 -10.10
CA LYS A 702 -18.26 30.29 -10.65
C LYS A 702 -17.51 31.59 -10.34
N THR A 703 -16.27 31.74 -10.83
CA THR A 703 -15.47 32.95 -10.64
C THR A 703 -14.87 33.47 -11.96
N PRO A 704 -14.56 34.77 -12.08
CA PRO A 704 -13.92 35.33 -13.28
C PRO A 704 -12.57 34.67 -13.60
N LEU A 705 -11.78 34.35 -12.57
CA LEU A 705 -10.52 33.62 -12.73
C LEU A 705 -10.75 32.21 -13.27
N ALA A 706 -11.75 31.47 -12.76
CA ALA A 706 -12.06 30.13 -13.25
C ALA A 706 -12.51 30.13 -14.73
N ALA A 707 -13.28 31.13 -15.16
CA ALA A 707 -13.66 31.29 -16.56
C ALA A 707 -12.44 31.55 -17.48
N ARG A 708 -11.49 32.37 -17.03
CA ARG A 708 -10.22 32.60 -17.74
C ARG A 708 -9.34 31.34 -17.78
N LEU A 709 -9.22 30.62 -16.66
CA LEU A 709 -8.48 29.36 -16.60
C LEU A 709 -9.09 28.29 -17.52
N ASP A 710 -10.42 28.23 -17.61
CA ASP A 710 -11.12 27.30 -18.50
C ASP A 710 -10.91 27.66 -19.98
N ALA A 711 -11.00 28.95 -20.33
CA ALA A 711 -10.67 29.41 -21.68
C ALA A 711 -9.21 29.09 -22.07
N PHE A 712 -8.26 29.40 -21.18
CA PHE A 712 -6.85 29.05 -21.34
C PHE A 712 -6.66 27.54 -21.53
N GLN A 713 -7.29 26.73 -20.68
CA GLN A 713 -7.15 25.28 -20.72
C GLN A 713 -7.73 24.67 -22.00
N ARG A 714 -8.84 25.20 -22.50
CA ARG A 714 -9.43 24.75 -23.78
C ARG A 714 -8.48 24.99 -24.94
N GLU A 715 -7.91 26.20 -25.05
CA GLU A 715 -6.94 26.51 -26.12
C GLU A 715 -5.66 25.67 -25.99
N ALA A 716 -5.09 25.57 -24.79
CA ALA A 716 -3.90 24.76 -24.54
C ALA A 716 -4.13 23.27 -24.87
N SER A 717 -5.30 22.72 -24.49
CA SER A 717 -5.69 21.33 -24.79
C SER A 717 -5.89 21.10 -26.29
N HIS A 718 -6.51 22.06 -26.99
CA HIS A 718 -6.70 21.98 -28.43
C HIS A 718 -5.35 21.95 -29.16
N ARG A 719 -4.43 22.86 -28.80
CA ARG A 719 -3.07 22.90 -29.32
C ARG A 719 -2.29 21.62 -29.06
N PHE A 720 -2.33 21.12 -27.81
CA PHE A 720 -1.68 19.87 -27.46
C PHE A 720 -2.19 18.72 -28.35
N THR A 721 -3.51 18.63 -28.55
CA THR A 721 -4.14 17.59 -29.37
C THR A 721 -3.77 17.69 -30.84
N GLN A 722 -3.76 18.89 -31.43
CA GLN A 722 -3.37 19.13 -32.83
C GLN A 722 -1.94 18.68 -33.13
N VAL A 723 -1.04 18.80 -32.15
CA VAL A 723 0.40 18.55 -32.36
C VAL A 723 0.83 17.20 -31.76
N LYS A 724 0.00 16.55 -30.94
CA LYS A 724 0.24 15.25 -30.27
C LYS A 724 0.74 14.17 -31.24
N ASP A 725 0.23 14.14 -32.47
CA ASP A 725 0.64 13.14 -33.46
C ASP A 725 2.14 13.22 -33.79
N LYS A 726 2.75 14.41 -33.70
CA LYS A 726 4.20 14.58 -33.83
C LYS A 726 4.98 13.89 -32.71
N LEU A 727 4.45 13.94 -31.48
CA LEU A 727 5.02 13.20 -30.33
C LEU A 727 4.83 11.69 -30.51
N LEU A 728 3.65 11.25 -30.96
CA LEU A 728 3.40 9.82 -31.23
C LEU A 728 4.35 9.28 -32.31
N LEU A 729 4.64 10.09 -33.33
CA LEU A 729 5.62 9.80 -34.38
C LEU A 729 7.05 9.74 -33.84
N SER A 730 7.49 10.70 -33.01
CA SER A 730 8.85 10.69 -32.44
C SER A 730 9.06 9.53 -31.47
N LEU A 731 8.02 9.14 -30.73
CA LEU A 731 8.03 7.99 -29.84
C LEU A 731 7.99 6.64 -30.59
N LYS A 732 7.64 6.59 -31.88
CA LYS A 732 7.45 5.34 -32.63
C LYS A 732 8.65 4.38 -32.55
N TYR A 733 9.87 4.91 -32.58
CA TYR A 733 11.09 4.10 -32.60
C TYR A 733 11.74 3.95 -31.22
N GLY A 734 11.60 4.95 -30.34
CA GLY A 734 12.27 4.98 -29.03
C GLY A 734 11.44 4.45 -27.87
N PHE A 735 10.10 4.46 -27.99
CA PHE A 735 9.21 4.07 -26.89
C PHE A 735 9.33 2.61 -26.45
N PRO A 736 9.52 1.60 -27.34
CA PRO A 736 9.73 0.21 -26.89
C PRO A 736 10.89 0.06 -25.87
N LEU A 737 12.00 0.77 -26.08
CA LEU A 737 13.13 0.77 -25.16
C LEU A 737 12.78 1.44 -23.83
N ALA A 738 12.13 2.60 -23.89
CA ALA A 738 11.67 3.32 -22.70
C ALA A 738 10.60 2.56 -21.90
N THR A 739 9.76 1.75 -22.55
CA THR A 739 8.74 0.97 -21.85
C THR A 739 9.32 -0.11 -20.94
N ALA A 740 10.48 -0.68 -21.28
CA ALA A 740 11.20 -1.58 -20.39
C ALA A 740 11.60 -0.86 -19.10
N THR A 741 12.16 0.36 -19.21
CA THR A 741 12.53 1.21 -18.07
C THR A 741 11.32 1.58 -17.22
N ILE A 742 10.20 1.99 -17.84
CA ILE A 742 8.95 2.31 -17.11
C ILE A 742 8.42 1.09 -16.36
N ASN A 743 8.43 -0.09 -16.99
CA ASN A 743 7.98 -1.33 -16.38
C ASN A 743 8.86 -1.74 -15.19
N GLN A 744 10.19 -1.62 -15.33
CA GLN A 744 11.14 -1.90 -14.24
C GLN A 744 10.98 -0.92 -13.09
N TYR A 745 10.88 0.38 -13.38
CA TYR A 745 10.60 1.41 -12.38
C TYR A 745 9.31 1.13 -11.61
N SER A 746 8.24 0.73 -12.30
CA SER A 746 6.95 0.44 -11.66
C SER A 746 7.05 -0.74 -10.70
N ARG A 747 7.76 -1.82 -11.10
CA ARG A 747 8.02 -2.97 -10.21
C ARG A 747 8.88 -2.58 -9.00
N ALA A 748 9.94 -1.80 -9.23
CA ALA A 748 10.83 -1.31 -8.18
C ALA A 748 10.06 -0.46 -7.16
N ARG A 749 9.18 0.42 -7.65
CA ARG A 749 8.29 1.25 -6.85
C ARG A 749 7.36 0.40 -5.98
N ASP A 750 6.65 -0.56 -6.58
CA ASP A 750 5.71 -1.42 -5.86
C ASP A 750 6.43 -2.20 -4.75
N GLN A 751 7.61 -2.75 -5.06
CA GLN A 751 8.44 -3.47 -4.10
C GLN A 751 8.88 -2.57 -2.92
N LEU A 752 9.30 -1.34 -3.17
CA LEU A 752 9.70 -0.39 -2.12
C LEU A 752 8.52 0.05 -1.26
N ILE A 753 7.36 0.32 -1.86
CA ILE A 753 6.13 0.66 -1.13
C ILE A 753 5.74 -0.48 -0.18
N CYS A 754 5.70 -1.72 -0.68
CA CYS A 754 5.38 -2.88 0.14
C CYS A 754 6.36 -3.07 1.30
N ASN A 755 7.66 -2.82 1.10
CA ASN A 755 8.65 -2.93 2.18
C ASN A 755 8.56 -1.79 3.20
N LEU A 756 8.33 -0.55 2.76
CA LEU A 756 8.12 0.59 3.65
C LEU A 756 6.83 0.48 4.47
N LEU A 757 5.81 -0.17 3.91
CA LEU A 757 4.52 -0.37 4.58
C LEU A 757 4.40 -1.71 5.28
N LYS A 758 5.42 -2.58 5.25
CA LYS A 758 5.37 -3.89 5.88
C LYS A 758 5.19 -3.78 7.39
N ASN A 759 4.27 -4.56 7.95
CA ASN A 759 4.18 -4.72 9.40
C ASN A 759 5.37 -5.53 9.91
N THR A 760 6.20 -4.94 10.77
CA THR A 760 7.43 -5.56 11.25
C THR A 760 7.36 -5.81 12.75
N VAL A 761 7.42 -7.11 13.10
CA VAL A 761 7.51 -7.53 14.49
C VAL A 761 8.92 -7.23 14.98
N THR A 762 9.01 -6.49 16.09
CA THR A 762 10.25 -5.88 16.60
C THR A 762 11.24 -6.91 17.15
N ALA A 763 10.81 -8.17 17.30
CA ALA A 763 11.50 -9.22 18.06
C ALA A 763 12.56 -10.02 17.28
N SER A 764 12.48 -10.16 15.95
CA SER A 764 13.41 -10.99 15.17
C SER A 764 14.58 -10.21 14.58
N ASP A 765 14.32 -9.00 14.07
CA ASP A 765 15.28 -8.29 13.21
C ASP A 765 15.74 -6.95 13.77
N GLY A 766 15.20 -6.46 14.88
CA GLY A 766 15.69 -5.27 15.60
C GLY A 766 15.75 -3.94 14.82
N PHE A 767 15.38 -3.90 13.53
CA PHE A 767 15.76 -2.80 12.63
C PHE A 767 14.66 -2.19 11.77
N CYS A 768 13.40 -2.62 11.85
CA CYS A 768 12.50 -2.37 10.71
C CYS A 768 11.13 -1.78 11.04
N ARG A 769 10.91 -1.05 12.14
CA ARG A 769 9.70 -0.20 12.19
C ARG A 769 9.92 0.97 11.23
N SER A 770 9.39 0.88 10.01
CA SER A 770 9.47 1.99 9.07
C SER A 770 8.66 3.17 9.63
N GLY A 771 9.32 4.31 9.82
CA GLY A 771 8.66 5.56 10.18
C GLY A 771 7.59 5.93 9.14
N PHE A 772 7.79 5.57 7.87
CA PHE A 772 6.81 5.81 6.80
C PHE A 772 5.45 5.11 7.06
N ARG A 773 5.46 3.83 7.47
CA ARG A 773 4.22 3.12 7.86
C ARG A 773 3.52 3.84 9.01
N GLN A 774 4.28 4.23 10.04
CA GLN A 774 3.71 4.90 11.23
C GLN A 774 3.14 6.28 10.88
N SER A 775 3.83 7.05 10.03
CA SER A 775 3.35 8.33 9.53
C SER A 775 2.06 8.18 8.73
N LEU A 776 1.97 7.16 7.86
CA LEU A 776 0.74 6.90 7.08
C LEU A 776 -0.43 6.52 7.99
N ILE A 777 -0.22 5.63 8.97
CA ILE A 777 -1.26 5.27 9.95
C ILE A 777 -1.67 6.50 10.76
N GLY A 778 -0.72 7.30 11.22
CA GLY A 778 -0.99 8.57 11.91
C GLY A 778 -1.82 9.54 11.06
N TYR A 779 -1.53 9.61 9.75
CA TYR A 779 -2.35 10.37 8.81
C TYR A 779 -3.78 9.83 8.74
N LEU A 780 -3.97 8.51 8.64
CA LEU A 780 -5.31 7.91 8.60
C LEU A 780 -6.10 8.23 9.87
N HIS A 781 -5.46 8.25 11.05
CA HIS A 781 -6.13 8.66 12.30
C HIS A 781 -6.61 10.12 12.31
N SER A 782 -6.03 10.98 11.47
CA SER A 782 -6.47 12.38 11.33
C SER A 782 -7.72 12.54 10.46
N LEU A 783 -8.11 11.51 9.70
CA LEU A 783 -9.30 11.50 8.86
C LEU A 783 -10.56 11.16 9.67
N SER A 784 -11.70 11.62 9.20
CA SER A 784 -13.00 11.20 9.76
C SER A 784 -13.34 9.76 9.36
N SER A 785 -14.18 9.09 10.13
CA SER A 785 -14.68 7.74 9.85
C SER A 785 -15.34 7.63 8.48
N ASN A 786 -16.06 8.67 8.05
CA ASN A 786 -16.67 8.74 6.73
C ASN A 786 -15.62 8.73 5.60
N GLU A 787 -14.55 9.52 5.74
CA GLU A 787 -13.47 9.56 4.76
C GLU A 787 -12.66 8.27 4.73
N LEU A 788 -12.46 7.63 5.89
CA LEU A 788 -11.84 6.32 5.96
C LEU A 788 -12.70 5.25 5.31
N GLY A 789 -14.02 5.27 5.54
CA GLY A 789 -14.96 4.41 4.82
C GLY A 789 -14.88 4.61 3.31
N ASP A 790 -14.81 5.86 2.82
CA ASP A 790 -14.63 6.16 1.39
C ASP A 790 -13.36 5.56 0.81
N ILE A 791 -12.24 5.70 1.54
CA ILE A 791 -10.97 5.14 1.12
C ILE A 791 -11.03 3.62 1.10
N LEU A 792 -11.59 3.00 2.14
CA LEU A 792 -11.68 1.54 2.26
C LEU A 792 -12.50 0.96 1.12
N ASP A 793 -13.65 1.56 0.82
CA ASP A 793 -14.58 1.09 -0.21
C ASP A 793 -14.01 1.18 -1.62
N ASP A 794 -13.18 2.19 -1.89
CA ASP A 794 -12.52 2.37 -3.18
C ASP A 794 -11.29 1.45 -3.35
N VAL A 795 -10.66 1.06 -2.24
CA VAL A 795 -9.43 0.25 -2.23
C VAL A 795 -9.70 -1.25 -2.09
N LYS A 796 -10.80 -1.63 -1.42
CA LYS A 796 -11.18 -3.02 -1.19
C LYS A 796 -11.76 -3.61 -2.47
N GLU A 797 -10.99 -4.46 -3.13
CA GLU A 797 -11.38 -5.06 -4.42
C GLU A 797 -12.20 -6.36 -4.28
N GLN A 798 -12.23 -6.99 -3.10
CA GLN A 798 -12.89 -8.28 -2.89
C GLN A 798 -14.14 -8.19 -2.01
N ALA A 799 -15.17 -8.95 -2.40
CA ALA A 799 -16.36 -9.14 -1.59
C ALA A 799 -16.05 -10.01 -0.36
N GLU A 800 -16.13 -9.44 0.84
CA GLU A 800 -15.98 -10.21 2.08
C GLU A 800 -17.33 -10.77 2.55
N ALA A 801 -17.31 -11.71 3.50
CA ALA A 801 -18.52 -12.16 4.20
C ALA A 801 -19.32 -10.99 4.81
N ASN A 802 -18.64 -9.91 5.17
CA ASN A 802 -19.22 -8.67 5.66
C ASN A 802 -20.17 -8.01 4.64
N ASP A 803 -19.83 -8.05 3.34
CA ASP A 803 -20.64 -7.43 2.29
C ASP A 803 -21.95 -8.21 2.07
N VAL A 804 -21.89 -9.54 2.19
CA VAL A 804 -23.09 -10.40 2.15
C VAL A 804 -24.02 -10.07 3.31
N ALA A 805 -23.48 -9.98 4.54
CA ALA A 805 -24.28 -9.62 5.71
C ALA A 805 -24.87 -8.21 5.57
N ALA A 806 -24.10 -7.25 5.06
CA ALA A 806 -24.55 -5.87 4.90
C ALA A 806 -25.72 -5.74 3.91
N MET A 807 -25.68 -6.49 2.80
CA MET A 807 -26.74 -6.49 1.80
C MET A 807 -28.09 -6.98 2.33
N THR A 808 -28.14 -7.69 3.47
CA THR A 808 -29.40 -8.07 4.13
C THR A 808 -30.15 -6.90 4.76
N THR A 809 -29.42 -5.82 5.07
CA THR A 809 -29.96 -4.62 5.73
C THR A 809 -30.31 -3.51 4.76
N VAL A 810 -30.03 -3.71 3.47
CA VAL A 810 -30.35 -2.78 2.40
C VAL A 810 -31.77 -3.06 1.91
N PRO A 811 -32.59 -2.03 1.61
CA PRO A 811 -33.83 -2.25 0.91
C PRO A 811 -33.50 -2.58 -0.55
N LEU A 812 -33.26 -3.83 -0.87
CA LEU A 812 -33.37 -4.42 -2.21
C LEU A 812 -34.33 -5.62 -2.11
N GLN A 813 -34.36 -6.49 -3.12
CA GLN A 813 -35.08 -7.76 -3.04
C GLN A 813 -34.41 -8.70 -2.01
N PRO A 814 -35.19 -9.41 -1.17
CA PRO A 814 -34.65 -10.33 -0.17
C PRO A 814 -33.94 -11.49 -0.86
N PHE A 815 -32.84 -11.96 -0.27
CA PHE A 815 -32.01 -13.01 -0.86
C PHE A 815 -31.63 -14.09 0.15
N ALA A 816 -31.51 -15.33 -0.32
CA ALA A 816 -31.03 -16.47 0.45
C ALA A 816 -29.65 -16.91 -0.07
N VAL A 817 -28.79 -17.39 0.83
CA VAL A 817 -27.47 -17.93 0.49
C VAL A 817 -27.40 -19.39 0.91
N CYS A 818 -27.12 -20.26 -0.06
CA CYS A 818 -26.83 -21.68 0.15
C CYS A 818 -25.31 -21.89 0.26
N LEU A 819 -24.81 -22.49 1.34
CA LEU A 819 -23.40 -22.95 1.39
C LEU A 819 -23.30 -24.40 0.92
N ILE A 820 -22.25 -24.75 0.18
CA ILE A 820 -22.04 -26.14 -0.19
C ILE A 820 -21.33 -26.90 0.93
N MET A 821 -21.80 -28.11 1.20
CA MET A 821 -21.27 -29.01 2.23
C MET A 821 -19.78 -29.37 2.11
N SER A 822 -19.11 -29.06 1.00
CA SER A 822 -17.67 -29.23 0.82
C SER A 822 -16.82 -28.13 1.48
N ASP A 823 -17.42 -27.00 1.90
CA ASP A 823 -16.76 -25.86 2.57
C ASP A 823 -16.68 -26.05 4.11
N ARG A 824 -16.08 -27.18 4.54
CA ARG A 824 -16.14 -27.70 5.92
C ARG A 824 -15.48 -26.83 6.99
N ASP A 825 -14.58 -25.92 6.61
CA ASP A 825 -13.85 -25.10 7.58
C ASP A 825 -14.74 -24.09 8.32
N THR A 826 -16.00 -23.93 7.88
CA THR A 826 -16.95 -22.93 8.42
C THR A 826 -18.14 -23.51 9.20
N VAL A 827 -18.34 -24.84 9.21
CA VAL A 827 -19.52 -25.47 9.85
C VAL A 827 -19.08 -26.45 10.95
N SER A 828 -19.34 -26.10 12.21
CA SER A 828 -19.11 -27.00 13.36
C SER A 828 -20.03 -28.24 13.31
N GLU A 829 -19.58 -29.36 13.86
CA GLU A 829 -20.32 -30.64 13.82
C GLU A 829 -21.74 -30.53 14.41
N GLU A 830 -21.96 -29.68 15.42
CA GLU A 830 -23.27 -29.42 16.03
C GLU A 830 -24.26 -28.71 15.08
N ASN A 831 -23.77 -28.00 14.06
CA ASN A 831 -24.60 -27.24 13.12
C ASN A 831 -24.94 -28.00 11.84
N ILE A 832 -24.28 -29.14 11.58
CA ILE A 832 -24.47 -29.92 10.33
C ILE A 832 -25.91 -30.42 10.21
N GLU A 833 -26.58 -30.81 11.30
CA GLU A 833 -27.95 -31.33 11.25
C GLU A 833 -28.99 -30.26 10.90
N ASN A 834 -28.86 -29.06 11.49
CA ASN A 834 -29.69 -27.89 11.14
C ASN A 834 -29.40 -27.41 9.71
N PHE A 835 -28.14 -27.47 9.28
CA PHE A 835 -27.73 -27.09 7.94
C PHE A 835 -28.30 -28.02 6.87
N VAL A 836 -28.38 -29.33 7.16
CA VAL A 836 -29.01 -30.34 6.30
C VAL A 836 -30.53 -30.15 6.20
N ALA A 837 -31.20 -29.86 7.32
CA ALA A 837 -32.64 -29.61 7.34
C ALA A 837 -33.04 -28.40 6.46
N MET A 838 -32.13 -27.47 6.25
CA MET A 838 -32.30 -26.28 5.42
C MET A 838 -31.68 -26.40 4.02
N HIS A 839 -31.26 -27.61 3.63
CA HIS A 839 -30.60 -27.87 2.33
C HIS A 839 -29.38 -26.97 2.06
N GLY A 840 -28.76 -26.48 3.15
CA GLY A 840 -27.63 -25.57 3.19
C GLY A 840 -27.94 -24.08 3.06
N PHE A 841 -29.20 -23.66 3.06
CA PHE A 841 -29.57 -22.26 3.14
C PHE A 841 -29.38 -21.67 4.55
N LEU A 842 -28.78 -20.49 4.62
CA LEU A 842 -28.51 -19.78 5.86
C LEU A 842 -29.75 -19.03 6.38
N ASN A 843 -30.20 -19.37 7.59
CA ASN A 843 -31.28 -18.66 8.29
C ASN A 843 -30.88 -17.27 8.81
N THR A 844 -29.59 -16.95 8.86
CA THR A 844 -29.08 -15.66 9.35
C THR A 844 -29.25 -14.50 8.36
N ILE A 845 -29.72 -14.77 7.13
CA ILE A 845 -29.86 -13.79 6.04
C ILE A 845 -31.35 -13.61 5.71
N SER A 846 -31.91 -14.51 4.93
CA SER A 846 -33.35 -14.66 4.74
C SER A 846 -33.63 -16.14 4.49
N PRO A 847 -34.67 -16.72 5.12
CA PRO A 847 -35.09 -18.07 4.81
C PRO A 847 -35.41 -18.21 3.32
N GLU A 848 -35.12 -19.39 2.75
CA GLU A 848 -35.36 -19.72 1.33
C GLU A 848 -36.78 -19.33 0.88
N ARG A 849 -37.79 -19.60 1.72
CA ARG A 849 -39.21 -19.29 1.45
C ARG A 849 -39.53 -17.79 1.29
N ASP A 850 -38.75 -16.93 1.93
CA ASP A 850 -38.99 -15.49 2.00
C ASP A 850 -38.12 -14.74 0.96
N ALA A 851 -37.14 -15.43 0.37
CA ALA A 851 -36.24 -14.88 -0.63
C ALA A 851 -36.85 -14.78 -2.04
N ARG A 852 -36.27 -13.90 -2.85
CA ARG A 852 -36.52 -13.73 -4.29
C ARG A 852 -35.26 -13.95 -5.11
N ILE A 853 -34.09 -13.72 -4.51
CA ILE A 853 -32.78 -13.96 -5.09
C ILE A 853 -32.15 -15.15 -4.35
N PHE A 854 -31.58 -16.11 -5.09
CA PHE A 854 -30.95 -17.28 -4.51
C PHE A 854 -29.49 -17.35 -4.94
N LEU A 855 -28.59 -17.34 -3.97
CA LEU A 855 -27.16 -17.40 -4.18
C LEU A 855 -26.60 -18.71 -3.65
N ILE A 856 -25.50 -19.16 -4.23
CA ILE A 856 -24.77 -20.33 -3.75
C ILE A 856 -23.30 -19.97 -3.56
N ARG A 857 -22.74 -20.35 -2.42
CA ARG A 857 -21.34 -20.14 -2.07
C ARG A 857 -20.55 -21.44 -2.21
N PHE A 858 -19.51 -21.36 -3.01
CA PHE A 858 -18.41 -22.31 -3.13
C PHE A 858 -17.20 -21.78 -2.33
N PRO A 859 -16.16 -22.58 -2.08
CA PRO A 859 -14.91 -22.08 -1.52
C PRO A 859 -14.36 -20.91 -2.34
N ASN A 860 -14.32 -19.72 -1.74
CA ASN A 860 -13.91 -18.44 -2.35
C ASN A 860 -14.65 -18.02 -3.64
N HIS A 861 -15.87 -18.52 -3.89
CA HIS A 861 -16.63 -18.20 -5.10
C HIS A 861 -18.14 -18.18 -4.87
N TYR A 862 -18.88 -17.41 -5.68
CA TYR A 862 -20.34 -17.34 -5.64
C TYR A 862 -20.95 -17.65 -7.01
N GLY A 863 -22.08 -18.34 -7.00
CA GLY A 863 -22.95 -18.52 -8.16
C GLY A 863 -24.38 -18.05 -7.87
N CYS A 864 -25.20 -18.00 -8.91
CA CYS A 864 -26.63 -17.69 -8.80
C CYS A 864 -27.47 -18.94 -9.05
N LEU A 865 -28.47 -19.16 -8.21
CA LEU A 865 -29.47 -20.21 -8.36
C LEU A 865 -30.75 -19.59 -8.91
N LEU A 866 -31.17 -20.06 -10.08
CA LEU A 866 -32.46 -19.67 -10.66
C LEU A 866 -33.48 -20.77 -10.35
N PRO A 867 -34.63 -20.49 -9.73
CA PRO A 867 -35.59 -21.53 -9.39
C PRO A 867 -36.06 -22.27 -10.64
N ARG A 868 -36.51 -23.52 -10.50
CA ARG A 868 -37.13 -24.33 -11.56
C ARG A 868 -38.64 -24.32 -11.39
N ASN A 869 -39.39 -24.37 -12.48
CA ASN A 869 -40.85 -24.45 -12.41
C ASN A 869 -41.30 -25.87 -12.05
N PRO A 870 -41.97 -26.11 -10.91
CA PRO A 870 -42.43 -27.44 -10.52
C PRO A 870 -43.54 -28.00 -11.43
N ARG A 871 -44.21 -27.20 -12.27
CA ARG A 871 -45.39 -27.63 -13.06
C ARG A 871 -45.10 -28.15 -14.47
N THR A 872 -43.88 -28.06 -14.98
CA THR A 872 -43.59 -28.34 -16.40
C THR A 872 -43.00 -29.72 -16.71
N GLU A 873 -42.51 -30.48 -15.72
CA GLU A 873 -41.94 -31.82 -15.99
C GLU A 873 -43.02 -32.90 -16.21
N ASP A 874 -44.20 -32.77 -15.60
CA ASP A 874 -45.33 -33.69 -15.84
C ASP A 874 -45.96 -33.53 -17.25
N GLN A 875 -45.70 -32.42 -17.94
CA GLN A 875 -46.22 -32.17 -19.29
C GLN A 875 -45.23 -32.54 -20.41
N ASN A 876 -43.92 -32.46 -20.16
CA ASN A 876 -42.90 -32.82 -21.15
C ASN A 876 -42.44 -34.29 -21.09
N SER A 877 -42.87 -35.06 -20.09
CA SER A 877 -42.55 -36.49 -19.94
C SER A 877 -43.58 -37.43 -20.59
N LYS A 878 -44.67 -36.91 -21.17
CA LYS A 878 -45.55 -37.70 -22.03
C LYS A 878 -44.98 -37.71 -23.45
N PRO A 879 -44.65 -38.88 -24.03
CA PRO A 879 -44.36 -38.96 -25.45
C PRO A 879 -45.63 -38.60 -26.21
N ASP A 880 -45.50 -37.73 -27.21
CA ASP A 880 -46.53 -37.45 -28.21
C ASP A 880 -47.05 -38.80 -28.75
N SER A 881 -48.21 -39.19 -28.25
CA SER A 881 -48.98 -40.36 -28.68
C SER A 881 -50.30 -39.85 -29.22
N SER A 882 -50.22 -39.25 -30.40
CA SER A 882 -51.32 -39.01 -31.35
C SER A 882 -50.69 -38.35 -32.58
N ASN A 883 -50.74 -38.88 -33.80
CA ASN A 883 -51.82 -39.67 -34.42
C ASN A 883 -51.27 -40.41 -35.70
N PRO A 884 -52.09 -41.22 -36.38
CA PRO A 884 -51.82 -42.61 -36.82
C PRO A 884 -50.89 -42.81 -38.03
#